data_AF-A0A6I6F351-F1
#
_entry.id   AF-A0A6I6F351-F1
#
_cell.length_a   1.000
_cell.length_b   1.000
_cell.length_c   1.000
_cell.angle_alpha   90.00
_cell.angle_beta   90.00
_cell.angle_gamma   90.00
#
_symmetry.space_group_name_H-M   'P 1'
#
loop_
_entity.id
_entity.type
_entity.pdbx_description
1 polymer ?
#
loop_
_entity_poly.entity_id
_entity_poly.type
_entity_poly.pdbx_seq_one_letter_code
_entity_poly.pdbx_strand_id
1 'polypeptide(L)'
;MATHHHAGTARHGDAGAAATARLLRETALEVSRSAREIRGVAARAGAVLGSPRFARSALRHPLTGVAAQWSLVRALTSGAGLGFALGAGDGVLRRMGQAGEVCGRESLANRVAVTSLRLRAAAVLAVHPELGRDPGMRRLMDAVTGDRDVEALRALRAMLKDKGAERAMSTVAPLFAELSAIRALLDENPLNDEVGWQIATGEALHADPWFGISARHLAAFDVGEGAAVPVEPAGDERWPIAGEGSLMDFLRNIDFLGTDGRILIQDVRGPDGVVRHVLQAPGMAPGKPRNDSPQDFVGAWSNLFDPESPYTRGILLAIDEYGLPAGADLALVGHSEGGIALMNLAQNSAFCRRFRVTHVVAVGSPIDNKKPADARTWVASVTNQHDLVPTLDGRGAGSGSVFTPHPDWYEVDYVDSSHEFPLCHSLGKYLGNLEDDLADARRDIDEALAPYRGPVVRSQVYQLKDRANPPQGYPLMAVPVTPVATSVGPVEVPVRYYDSSAVVAVFAVEADRAAGLLSETSWMSPSRVGRRVLVALSAYEHRCVSLGPYNELSLAVLVNDLWRPRAHDVLRELLRRADTRRTGRQVTAVAVTTAEAEAAAREVWGQPATRASVDVRLAANRLHAVLAPEGGPDGVPGGPLLALTGDLGPYAPAPHLDSVLYGRTADATLRSMVHCEGRQRFHAAPRVRLRCAPGAAAVEEPLVRQVRALGLDGARPLCVLSAPEYRARRGAGAPLPR
;
A
#
# COMPACT_ATOMS: atom_id res chain seq x y z
N MET A 1 -16.97 -28.55 -21.88
CA MET A 1 -17.89 -27.44 -21.56
C MET A 1 -17.46 -26.26 -22.38
N ALA A 2 -18.39 -25.62 -23.10
CA ALA A 2 -18.10 -24.61 -24.10
C ALA A 2 -17.75 -23.27 -23.44
N THR A 3 -16.67 -22.63 -23.89
CA THR A 3 -16.33 -21.24 -23.57
C THR A 3 -17.43 -20.31 -24.11
N HIS A 4 -18.14 -19.61 -23.23
CA HIS A 4 -19.14 -18.61 -23.61
C HIS A 4 -18.51 -17.22 -23.58
N HIS A 5 -18.13 -16.70 -24.75
CA HIS A 5 -17.82 -15.27 -24.93
C HIS A 5 -19.12 -14.53 -25.25
N HIS A 6 -19.66 -13.80 -24.28
CA HIS A 6 -20.82 -12.93 -24.54
C HIS A 6 -20.36 -11.65 -25.22
N ALA A 7 -20.38 -11.65 -26.56
CA ALA A 7 -20.41 -10.42 -27.33
C ALA A 7 -21.87 -9.95 -27.43
N GLY A 8 -22.18 -8.78 -26.88
CA GLY A 8 -23.46 -8.10 -27.10
C GLY A 8 -23.75 -7.93 -28.60
N THR A 9 -25.03 -7.79 -28.95
CA THR A 9 -25.57 -7.78 -30.32
C THR A 9 -24.87 -6.76 -31.26
N ALA A 10 -23.84 -7.23 -31.96
CA ALA A 10 -22.98 -6.46 -32.85
C ALA A 10 -23.66 -6.13 -34.21
N ARG A 11 -23.58 -4.86 -34.64
CA ARG A 11 -23.98 -4.45 -36.00
C ARG A 11 -22.99 -5.03 -37.03
N HIS A 12 -23.38 -5.17 -38.31
CA HIS A 12 -22.50 -5.77 -39.35
C HIS A 12 -21.08 -5.16 -39.47
N GLY A 13 -20.87 -3.90 -39.05
CA GLY A 13 -19.55 -3.27 -38.97
C GLY A 13 -18.68 -3.74 -37.79
N ASP A 14 -19.30 -4.08 -36.65
CA ASP A 14 -18.62 -4.54 -35.42
C ASP A 14 -18.06 -5.96 -35.58
N ALA A 15 -18.73 -6.80 -36.39
CA ALA A 15 -18.25 -8.16 -36.68
C ALA A 15 -16.90 -8.17 -37.42
N GLY A 16 -16.67 -7.21 -38.34
CA GLY A 16 -15.40 -7.08 -39.06
C GLY A 16 -14.26 -6.55 -38.19
N ALA A 17 -14.56 -5.59 -37.30
CA ALA A 17 -13.62 -5.07 -36.31
C ALA A 17 -13.19 -6.17 -35.32
N ALA A 18 -14.14 -6.93 -34.79
CA ALA A 18 -13.87 -8.06 -33.89
C ALA A 18 -13.02 -9.15 -34.55
N ALA A 19 -13.29 -9.50 -35.81
CA ALA A 19 -12.48 -10.47 -36.56
C ALA A 19 -11.05 -9.98 -36.79
N THR A 20 -10.87 -8.69 -37.11
CA THR A 20 -9.55 -8.07 -37.26
C THR A 20 -8.77 -8.06 -35.95
N ALA A 21 -9.42 -7.66 -34.86
CA ALA A 21 -8.83 -7.66 -33.52
C ALA A 21 -8.38 -9.06 -33.11
N ARG A 22 -9.20 -10.09 -33.38
CA ARG A 22 -8.84 -11.49 -33.12
C ARG A 22 -7.59 -11.92 -33.88
N LEU A 23 -7.52 -11.65 -35.19
CA LEU A 23 -6.35 -11.98 -36.01
C LEU A 23 -5.08 -11.27 -35.50
N LEU A 24 -5.19 -10.00 -35.12
CA LEU A 24 -4.08 -9.24 -34.55
C LEU A 24 -3.59 -9.82 -33.21
N ARG A 25 -4.51 -10.25 -32.33
CA ARG A 25 -4.17 -10.92 -31.06
C ARG A 25 -3.49 -12.27 -31.29
N GLU A 26 -4.00 -13.09 -32.20
CA GLU A 26 -3.41 -14.40 -32.55
C GLU A 26 -2.00 -14.22 -33.14
N THR A 27 -1.82 -13.24 -34.03
CA THR A 27 -0.50 -12.91 -34.59
C THR A 27 0.44 -12.39 -33.51
N ALA A 28 -0.03 -11.50 -32.62
CA ALA A 28 0.76 -10.99 -31.51
C ALA A 28 1.29 -12.12 -30.61
N LEU A 29 0.46 -13.14 -30.33
CA LEU A 29 0.86 -14.30 -29.54
C LEU A 29 2.00 -15.09 -30.20
N GLU A 30 1.92 -15.33 -31.52
CA GLU A 30 2.97 -16.03 -32.27
C GLU A 30 4.29 -15.22 -32.29
N VAL A 31 4.19 -13.91 -32.49
CA VAL A 31 5.35 -13.00 -32.45
C VAL A 31 5.97 -12.97 -31.04
N SER A 32 5.15 -12.94 -29.99
CA SER A 32 5.62 -13.00 -28.59
C SER A 32 6.36 -14.31 -28.28
N ARG A 33 5.85 -15.46 -28.74
CA ARG A 33 6.54 -16.76 -28.64
C ARG A 33 7.89 -16.74 -29.34
N SER A 34 7.95 -16.16 -30.53
CA SER A 34 9.20 -15.99 -31.29
C SER A 34 10.21 -15.12 -30.55
N ALA A 35 9.76 -14.01 -29.94
CA ALA A 35 10.60 -13.14 -29.11
C ALA A 35 11.24 -13.91 -27.95
N ARG A 36 10.46 -14.76 -27.25
CA ARG A 36 10.94 -15.61 -26.15
C ARG A 36 12.01 -16.60 -26.62
N GLU A 37 11.81 -17.25 -27.77
CA GLU A 37 12.80 -18.17 -28.34
C GLU A 37 14.11 -17.45 -28.70
N ILE A 38 14.02 -16.27 -29.32
CA ILE A 38 15.19 -15.44 -29.65
C ILE A 38 15.95 -15.04 -28.37
N ARG A 39 15.23 -14.62 -27.31
CA ARG A 39 15.82 -14.32 -25.99
C ARG A 39 16.54 -15.54 -25.41
N GLY A 40 15.93 -16.71 -25.50
CA GLY A 40 16.52 -17.98 -25.06
C GLY A 40 17.79 -18.37 -25.84
N VAL A 41 17.81 -18.17 -27.16
CA VAL A 41 19.01 -18.37 -28.00
C VAL A 41 20.13 -17.43 -27.57
N ALA A 42 19.82 -16.14 -27.35
CA ALA A 42 20.79 -15.15 -26.89
C ALA A 42 21.38 -15.52 -25.52
N ALA A 43 20.54 -15.94 -24.57
CA ALA A 43 20.98 -16.38 -23.25
C ALA A 43 21.91 -17.59 -23.32
N ARG A 44 21.57 -18.61 -24.12
CA ARG A 44 22.43 -19.78 -24.33
C ARG A 44 23.76 -19.40 -24.99
N ALA A 45 23.75 -18.53 -25.99
CA ALA A 45 24.97 -18.07 -26.64
C ALA A 45 25.87 -17.25 -25.69
N GLY A 46 25.27 -16.37 -24.87
CA GLY A 46 25.97 -15.62 -23.82
C GLY A 46 26.58 -16.52 -22.73
N ALA A 47 25.84 -17.54 -22.30
CA ALA A 47 26.31 -18.52 -21.32
C ALA A 47 27.50 -19.36 -21.87
N VAL A 48 27.47 -19.73 -23.16
CA VAL A 48 28.61 -20.39 -23.82
C VAL A 48 29.82 -19.47 -23.84
N LEU A 49 29.64 -18.20 -24.23
CA LEU A 49 30.72 -17.19 -24.26
C LEU A 49 31.34 -16.96 -22.87
N GLY A 50 30.52 -16.99 -21.80
CA GLY A 50 30.97 -16.85 -20.41
C GLY A 50 31.49 -18.14 -19.76
N SER A 51 31.45 -19.28 -20.46
CA SER A 51 31.76 -20.58 -19.87
C SER A 51 33.26 -20.78 -19.64
N PRO A 52 33.70 -21.21 -18.43
CA PRO A 52 35.09 -21.60 -18.18
C PRO A 52 35.55 -22.77 -19.06
N ARG A 53 34.63 -23.64 -19.49
CA ARG A 53 34.94 -24.76 -20.40
C ARG A 53 35.29 -24.25 -21.79
N PHE A 54 34.54 -23.25 -22.27
CA PHE A 54 34.80 -22.60 -23.56
C PHE A 54 36.16 -21.89 -23.53
N ALA A 55 36.46 -21.12 -22.47
CA ALA A 55 37.75 -20.47 -22.29
C ALA A 55 38.93 -21.47 -22.29
N ARG A 56 38.81 -22.59 -21.55
CA ARG A 56 39.83 -23.65 -21.54
C ARG A 56 40.00 -24.32 -22.90
N SER A 57 38.92 -24.51 -23.65
CA SER A 57 38.96 -25.07 -25.00
C SER A 57 39.66 -24.12 -25.98
N ALA A 58 39.35 -22.82 -25.90
CA ALA A 58 39.99 -21.78 -26.72
C ALA A 58 41.50 -21.67 -26.45
N LEU A 59 41.94 -21.89 -25.20
CA LEU A 59 43.37 -21.97 -24.86
C LEU A 59 44.08 -23.19 -25.47
N ARG A 60 43.36 -24.31 -25.68
CA ARG A 60 43.92 -25.52 -26.30
C ARG A 60 43.96 -25.46 -27.83
N HIS A 61 43.00 -24.76 -28.44
CA HIS A 61 42.90 -24.58 -29.89
C HIS A 61 42.71 -23.08 -30.24
N PRO A 62 43.79 -22.29 -30.27
CA PRO A 62 43.69 -20.83 -30.30
C PRO A 62 43.03 -20.29 -31.58
N LEU A 63 43.37 -20.83 -32.75
CA LEU A 63 42.82 -20.32 -34.02
C LEU A 63 41.31 -20.54 -34.14
N THR A 64 40.83 -21.75 -33.86
CA THR A 64 39.39 -22.09 -33.93
C THR A 64 38.62 -21.52 -32.74
N GLY A 65 39.24 -21.45 -31.55
CA GLY A 65 38.67 -20.86 -30.35
C GLY A 65 38.42 -19.36 -30.49
N VAL A 66 39.41 -18.61 -31.00
CA VAL A 66 39.28 -17.16 -31.25
C VAL A 66 38.23 -16.89 -32.34
N ALA A 67 38.22 -17.68 -33.43
CA ALA A 67 37.21 -17.55 -34.47
C ALA A 67 35.78 -17.80 -33.93
N ALA A 68 35.60 -18.86 -33.13
CA ALA A 68 34.32 -19.16 -32.49
C ALA A 68 33.88 -18.07 -31.50
N GLN A 69 34.82 -17.56 -30.69
CA GLN A 69 34.57 -16.47 -29.76
C GLN A 69 34.14 -15.19 -30.48
N TRP A 70 34.84 -14.80 -31.56
CA TRP A 70 34.46 -13.66 -32.39
C TRP A 70 33.11 -13.85 -33.05
N SER A 71 32.78 -15.07 -33.47
CA SER A 71 31.48 -15.38 -34.07
C SER A 71 30.34 -15.22 -33.06
N LEU A 72 30.53 -15.69 -31.83
CA LEU A 72 29.58 -15.51 -30.73
C LEU A 72 29.42 -14.03 -30.34
N VAL A 73 30.53 -13.31 -30.18
CA VAL A 73 30.50 -11.87 -29.87
C VAL A 73 29.78 -11.11 -30.99
N ARG A 74 30.11 -11.39 -32.26
CA ARG A 74 29.45 -10.75 -33.41
C ARG A 74 27.96 -11.10 -33.44
N ALA A 75 27.58 -12.34 -33.18
CA ALA A 75 26.17 -12.73 -33.11
C ALA A 75 25.41 -11.98 -32.00
N LEU A 76 26.05 -11.74 -30.84
CA LEU A 76 25.47 -11.08 -29.65
C LEU A 76 25.61 -9.55 -29.63
N THR A 77 26.21 -8.95 -30.66
CA THR A 77 26.42 -7.48 -30.71
C THR A 77 26.10 -6.84 -32.05
N SER A 78 26.00 -7.63 -33.13
CA SER A 78 25.68 -7.11 -34.46
C SER A 78 24.19 -6.93 -34.66
N GLY A 79 23.79 -5.82 -35.27
CA GLY A 79 22.41 -5.59 -35.72
C GLY A 79 21.93 -6.58 -36.79
N ALA A 80 22.85 -7.26 -37.50
CA ALA A 80 22.54 -8.34 -38.44
C ALA A 80 22.45 -9.73 -37.76
N GLY A 81 22.72 -9.80 -36.45
CA GLY A 81 22.61 -11.01 -35.62
C GLY A 81 21.46 -10.87 -34.62
N LEU A 82 21.72 -11.19 -33.34
CA LEU A 82 20.75 -11.11 -32.25
C LEU A 82 20.58 -9.70 -31.67
N GLY A 83 21.23 -8.68 -32.25
CA GLY A 83 21.33 -7.34 -31.66
C GLY A 83 22.27 -7.35 -30.46
N PHE A 84 22.24 -6.29 -29.64
CA PHE A 84 23.07 -6.23 -28.43
C PHE A 84 22.43 -7.04 -27.30
N ALA A 85 22.90 -8.27 -27.08
CA ALA A 85 22.31 -9.24 -26.16
C ALA A 85 23.33 -9.86 -25.18
N LEU A 86 24.44 -9.16 -24.92
CA LEU A 86 25.47 -9.60 -23.98
C LEU A 86 24.96 -9.69 -22.53
N GLY A 87 23.88 -8.96 -22.20
CA GLY A 87 23.20 -8.98 -20.91
C GLY A 87 22.47 -10.29 -20.58
N ALA A 88 22.27 -11.17 -21.57
CA ALA A 88 21.56 -12.43 -21.40
C ALA A 88 22.41 -13.56 -20.79
N GLY A 89 23.71 -13.34 -20.56
CA GLY A 89 24.62 -14.31 -19.92
C GLY A 89 24.85 -14.06 -18.42
N ASP A 90 25.46 -15.02 -17.72
CA ASP A 90 25.76 -14.91 -16.30
C ASP A 90 27.06 -14.10 -16.00
N GLY A 91 27.13 -13.53 -14.79
CA GLY A 91 28.37 -12.99 -14.23
C GLY A 91 28.85 -11.67 -14.86
N VAL A 92 30.10 -11.63 -15.32
CA VAL A 92 30.76 -10.41 -15.83
C VAL A 92 30.14 -9.93 -17.14
N LEU A 93 29.70 -10.85 -18.00
CA LEU A 93 29.01 -10.54 -19.26
C LEU A 93 27.68 -9.83 -19.02
N ARG A 94 26.92 -10.22 -17.98
CA ARG A 94 25.71 -9.51 -17.55
C ARG A 94 25.97 -8.04 -17.25
N ARG A 95 27.04 -7.77 -16.49
CA ARG A 95 27.44 -6.40 -16.11
C ARG A 95 27.93 -5.58 -17.31
N MET A 96 28.61 -6.22 -18.27
CA MET A 96 29.02 -5.57 -19.52
C MET A 96 27.83 -5.31 -20.45
N GLY A 97 26.83 -6.19 -20.46
CA GLY A 97 25.56 -6.01 -21.16
C GLY A 97 24.76 -4.83 -20.62
N GLN A 98 24.55 -4.77 -19.29
CA GLN A 98 23.86 -3.66 -18.63
C GLN A 98 24.52 -2.30 -18.88
N ALA A 99 25.83 -2.24 -19.12
CA ALA A 99 26.53 -1.01 -19.46
C ALA A 99 26.42 -0.62 -20.94
N GLY A 100 26.20 -1.58 -21.84
CA GLY A 100 26.08 -1.33 -23.27
C GLY A 100 24.64 -1.19 -23.77
N GLU A 101 23.64 -1.67 -23.03
CA GLU A 101 22.22 -1.33 -23.22
C GLU A 101 21.98 0.16 -22.99
N VAL A 102 22.64 0.76 -21.99
CA VAL A 102 22.69 2.23 -21.72
C VAL A 102 23.33 3.05 -22.86
N CYS A 103 23.89 2.38 -23.89
CA CYS A 103 24.57 3.03 -25.01
C CYS A 103 23.76 3.03 -26.33
N GLY A 104 22.42 2.89 -26.31
CA GLY A 104 21.63 3.06 -27.54
C GLY A 104 21.46 1.82 -28.42
N ARG A 105 21.74 0.60 -27.93
CA ARG A 105 21.85 -0.60 -28.78
C ARG A 105 20.77 -1.64 -28.49
N GLU A 106 19.82 -1.76 -29.41
CA GLU A 106 18.67 -2.66 -29.29
C GLU A 106 19.00 -4.15 -29.48
N SER A 107 18.34 -4.99 -28.67
CA SER A 107 18.25 -6.44 -28.85
C SER A 107 17.18 -6.82 -29.88
N LEU A 108 17.45 -7.84 -30.72
CA LEU A 108 16.43 -8.38 -31.63
C LEU A 108 15.23 -8.92 -30.85
N ALA A 109 15.46 -9.53 -29.69
CA ALA A 109 14.40 -10.07 -28.85
C ALA A 109 13.44 -8.96 -28.38
N ASN A 110 13.98 -7.83 -27.91
CA ASN A 110 13.17 -6.67 -27.48
C ASN A 110 12.36 -6.10 -28.65
N ARG A 111 12.96 -5.97 -29.85
CA ARG A 111 12.23 -5.50 -31.03
C ARG A 111 11.05 -6.39 -31.42
N VAL A 112 11.24 -7.71 -31.38
CA VAL A 112 10.16 -8.67 -31.68
C VAL A 112 9.10 -8.63 -30.59
N ALA A 113 9.48 -8.52 -29.31
CA ALA A 113 8.55 -8.34 -28.20
C ALA A 113 7.72 -7.05 -28.32
N VAL A 114 8.36 -5.90 -28.59
CA VAL A 114 7.69 -4.62 -28.85
C VAL A 114 6.75 -4.70 -30.05
N THR A 115 7.11 -5.45 -31.08
CA THR A 115 6.22 -5.70 -32.23
C THR A 115 4.95 -6.45 -31.80
N SER A 116 5.07 -7.48 -30.95
CA SER A 116 3.91 -8.18 -30.41
C SER A 116 2.99 -7.26 -29.60
N LEU A 117 3.55 -6.36 -28.80
CA LEU A 117 2.80 -5.38 -28.01
C LEU A 117 2.10 -4.33 -28.90
N ARG A 118 2.75 -3.90 -29.99
CA ARG A 118 2.14 -3.01 -30.98
C ARG A 118 0.97 -3.67 -31.71
N LEU A 119 1.06 -4.97 -32.01
CA LEU A 119 -0.05 -5.74 -32.58
C LEU A 119 -1.24 -5.86 -31.60
N ARG A 120 -0.97 -6.09 -30.31
CA ARG A 120 -1.99 -6.04 -29.25
C ARG A 120 -2.65 -4.67 -29.17
N ALA A 121 -1.85 -3.61 -29.17
CA ALA A 121 -2.37 -2.25 -29.15
C ALA A 121 -3.25 -1.95 -30.37
N ALA A 122 -2.82 -2.39 -31.56
CA ALA A 122 -3.62 -2.30 -32.78
C ALA A 122 -4.93 -3.11 -32.69
N ALA A 123 -4.93 -4.26 -32.02
CA ALA A 123 -6.13 -5.04 -31.79
C ALA A 123 -7.14 -4.29 -30.91
N VAL A 124 -6.68 -3.60 -29.86
CA VAL A 124 -7.55 -2.72 -29.04
C VAL A 124 -8.10 -1.59 -29.90
N LEU A 125 -7.26 -0.91 -30.68
CA LEU A 125 -7.69 0.20 -31.53
C LEU A 125 -8.67 -0.22 -32.64
N ALA A 126 -8.65 -1.49 -33.06
CA ALA A 126 -9.63 -2.03 -34.01
C ALA A 126 -11.03 -2.10 -33.41
N VAL A 127 -11.14 -2.44 -32.11
CA VAL A 127 -12.40 -2.49 -31.35
C VAL A 127 -12.79 -1.11 -30.82
N HIS A 128 -11.80 -0.29 -30.46
CA HIS A 128 -11.93 1.03 -29.85
C HIS A 128 -11.32 2.14 -30.73
N PRO A 129 -11.88 2.41 -31.92
CA PRO A 129 -11.31 3.39 -32.85
C PRO A 129 -11.37 4.83 -32.31
N GLU A 130 -12.23 5.12 -31.33
CA GLU A 130 -12.26 6.38 -30.60
C GLU A 130 -10.95 6.71 -29.89
N LEU A 131 -10.23 5.70 -29.36
CA LEU A 131 -8.92 5.89 -28.73
C LEU A 131 -7.89 6.40 -29.74
N GLY A 132 -7.93 5.87 -30.98
CA GLY A 132 -7.06 6.30 -32.07
C GLY A 132 -7.41 7.69 -32.62
N ARG A 133 -8.66 8.16 -32.45
CA ARG A 133 -9.06 9.51 -32.86
C ARG A 133 -8.64 10.56 -31.84
N ASP A 134 -8.56 10.18 -30.56
CA ASP A 134 -8.19 11.09 -29.48
C ASP A 134 -6.78 11.70 -29.69
N PRO A 135 -6.66 13.05 -29.76
CA PRO A 135 -5.37 13.70 -29.98
C PRO A 135 -4.38 13.48 -28.85
N GLY A 136 -4.85 13.39 -27.60
CA GLY A 136 -4.01 13.13 -26.44
C GLY A 136 -3.42 11.72 -26.50
N MET A 137 -4.29 10.74 -26.74
CA MET A 137 -3.89 9.34 -26.84
C MET A 137 -2.95 9.10 -28.02
N ARG A 138 -3.21 9.67 -29.20
CA ARG A 138 -2.27 9.59 -30.34
C ARG A 138 -0.88 10.11 -29.98
N ARG A 139 -0.80 11.31 -29.37
CA ARG A 139 0.49 11.87 -28.94
C ARG A 139 1.20 10.98 -27.92
N LEU A 140 0.46 10.38 -26.99
CA LEU A 140 1.03 9.46 -26.00
C LEU A 140 1.57 8.20 -26.67
N MET A 141 0.78 7.55 -27.54
CA MET A 141 1.20 6.36 -28.28
C MET A 141 2.40 6.64 -29.18
N ASP A 142 2.41 7.74 -29.92
CA ASP A 142 3.52 8.14 -30.80
C ASP A 142 4.80 8.41 -30.01
N ALA A 143 4.68 8.94 -28.79
CA ALA A 143 5.82 9.18 -27.93
C ALA A 143 6.36 7.89 -27.30
N VAL A 144 5.48 7.02 -26.80
CA VAL A 144 5.86 5.72 -26.21
C VAL A 144 6.46 4.80 -27.27
N THR A 145 5.84 4.70 -28.44
CA THR A 145 6.34 3.83 -29.53
C THR A 145 7.61 4.34 -30.19
N GLY A 146 7.88 5.64 -30.10
CA GLY A 146 9.07 6.28 -30.63
C GLY A 146 10.20 6.48 -29.62
N ASP A 147 10.11 5.86 -28.43
CA ASP A 147 11.11 5.97 -27.36
C ASP A 147 11.41 7.42 -26.92
N ARG A 148 10.36 8.23 -26.80
CA ARG A 148 10.44 9.66 -26.41
C ARG A 148 9.84 9.87 -25.04
N ASP A 149 10.53 9.36 -24.03
CA ASP A 149 10.06 9.30 -22.64
C ASP A 149 9.58 10.64 -22.06
N VAL A 150 10.31 11.71 -22.34
CA VAL A 150 9.95 13.07 -21.91
C VAL A 150 8.68 13.56 -22.63
N GLU A 151 8.52 13.22 -23.91
CA GLU A 151 7.31 13.56 -24.67
C GLU A 151 6.10 12.74 -24.23
N ALA A 152 6.29 11.46 -23.89
CA ALA A 152 5.25 10.60 -23.36
C ALA A 152 4.72 11.16 -22.02
N LEU A 153 5.63 11.55 -21.13
CA LEU A 153 5.26 12.19 -19.86
C LEU A 153 4.55 13.54 -20.08
N ARG A 154 5.00 14.35 -21.06
CA ARG A 154 4.32 15.60 -21.41
C ARG A 154 2.94 15.36 -22.01
N ALA A 155 2.78 14.35 -22.87
CA ALA A 155 1.51 13.98 -23.48
C ALA A 155 0.52 13.51 -22.41
N LEU A 156 0.95 12.65 -21.48
CA LEU A 156 0.12 12.22 -20.36
C LEU A 156 -0.26 13.39 -19.44
N ARG A 157 0.70 14.28 -19.09
CA ARG A 157 0.40 15.49 -18.30
C ARG A 157 -0.56 16.43 -19.02
N ALA A 158 -0.46 16.58 -20.33
CA ALA A 158 -1.38 17.38 -21.12
C ALA A 158 -2.78 16.76 -21.10
N MET A 159 -2.91 15.43 -21.25
CA MET A 159 -4.19 14.74 -21.11
C MET A 159 -4.82 14.95 -19.73
N LEU A 160 -4.03 14.78 -18.65
CA LEU A 160 -4.48 15.03 -17.28
C LEU A 160 -4.97 16.47 -17.08
N LYS A 161 -4.29 17.45 -17.69
CA LYS A 161 -4.66 18.86 -17.62
C LYS A 161 -5.91 19.19 -18.43
N ASP A 162 -6.02 18.66 -19.65
CA ASP A 162 -7.08 19.01 -20.61
C ASP A 162 -8.40 18.30 -20.27
N LYS A 163 -8.33 17.05 -19.81
CA LYS A 163 -9.51 16.20 -19.57
C LYS A 163 -9.85 16.00 -18.09
N GLY A 164 -8.94 16.36 -17.19
CA GLY A 164 -8.97 15.91 -15.79
C GLY A 164 -8.38 14.51 -15.62
N ALA A 165 -8.04 14.16 -14.37
CA ALA A 165 -7.35 12.91 -14.06
C ALA A 165 -8.19 11.67 -14.43
N GLU A 166 -9.46 11.68 -14.07
CA GLU A 166 -10.40 10.57 -14.27
C GLU A 166 -10.52 10.16 -15.74
N ARG A 167 -10.95 11.11 -16.59
CA ARG A 167 -11.12 10.87 -18.04
C ARG A 167 -9.81 10.57 -18.76
N ALA A 168 -8.70 11.17 -18.33
CA ALA A 168 -7.39 10.87 -18.90
C ALA A 168 -6.97 9.43 -18.60
N MET A 169 -7.12 8.96 -17.35
CA MET A 169 -6.81 7.58 -16.97
C MET A 169 -7.71 6.59 -17.70
N SER A 170 -9.00 6.89 -17.80
CA SER A 170 -9.96 6.05 -18.53
C SER A 170 -9.66 5.91 -20.02
N THR A 171 -9.15 6.99 -20.63
CA THR A 171 -8.71 6.97 -22.04
C THR A 171 -7.49 6.05 -22.22
N VAL A 172 -6.61 5.96 -21.20
CA VAL A 172 -5.37 5.17 -21.28
C VAL A 172 -5.60 3.71 -20.88
N ALA A 173 -6.57 3.43 -20.00
CA ALA A 173 -6.77 2.12 -19.37
C ALA A 173 -6.77 0.92 -20.35
N PRO A 174 -7.49 0.95 -21.50
CA PRO A 174 -7.52 -0.21 -22.41
C PRO A 174 -6.17 -0.59 -23.03
N LEU A 175 -5.22 0.35 -23.06
CA LEU A 175 -3.88 0.20 -23.64
C LEU A 175 -2.77 0.30 -22.59
N PHE A 176 -3.14 0.33 -21.32
CA PHE A 176 -2.22 0.67 -20.25
C PHE A 176 -1.07 -0.35 -20.11
N ALA A 177 -1.40 -1.64 -20.08
CA ALA A 177 -0.41 -2.70 -19.98
C ALA A 177 0.55 -2.70 -21.18
N GLU A 178 0.01 -2.57 -22.41
CA GLU A 178 0.79 -2.53 -23.65
C GLU A 178 1.74 -1.34 -23.68
N LEU A 179 1.25 -0.13 -23.39
CA LEU A 179 2.07 1.08 -23.44
C LEU A 179 3.14 1.08 -22.34
N SER A 180 2.81 0.57 -21.15
CA SER A 180 3.78 0.43 -20.06
C SER A 180 4.90 -0.55 -20.43
N ALA A 181 4.56 -1.69 -21.04
CA ALA A 181 5.53 -2.68 -21.48
C ALA A 181 6.37 -2.22 -22.68
N ILE A 182 5.77 -1.51 -23.64
CA ILE A 182 6.51 -0.92 -24.76
C ILE A 182 7.53 0.08 -24.24
N ARG A 183 7.12 0.96 -23.32
CA ARG A 183 8.02 1.92 -22.69
C ARG A 183 9.16 1.22 -21.95
N ALA A 184 8.84 0.24 -21.10
CA ALA A 184 9.83 -0.48 -20.31
C ALA A 184 10.83 -1.30 -21.13
N LEU A 185 10.51 -1.67 -22.38
CA LEU A 185 11.43 -2.39 -23.28
C LEU A 185 12.24 -1.46 -24.19
N LEU A 186 11.87 -0.17 -24.25
CA LEU A 186 12.50 0.85 -25.09
C LEU A 186 13.35 1.84 -24.28
N ASP A 187 12.99 2.14 -23.02
CA ASP A 187 13.60 3.18 -22.19
C ASP A 187 15.06 2.90 -21.70
N GLU A 188 15.67 1.81 -22.20
CA GLU A 188 17.03 1.34 -21.88
C GLU A 188 17.30 1.20 -20.37
N ASN A 189 16.24 1.01 -19.57
CA ASN A 189 16.33 0.89 -18.12
C ASN A 189 16.30 -0.59 -17.69
N PRO A 190 17.43 -1.16 -17.22
CA PRO A 190 17.50 -2.58 -16.87
C PRO A 190 16.69 -2.94 -15.61
N LEU A 191 16.12 -1.95 -14.91
CA LEU A 191 15.34 -2.17 -13.69
C LEU A 191 13.90 -2.62 -13.97
N ASN A 192 13.29 -2.18 -15.08
CA ASN A 192 11.90 -2.48 -15.46
C ASN A 192 11.80 -3.34 -16.74
N ASP A 193 12.89 -3.55 -17.48
CA ASP A 193 12.96 -4.46 -18.65
C ASP A 193 12.30 -5.82 -18.40
N GLU A 194 12.54 -6.43 -17.23
CA GLU A 194 11.99 -7.74 -16.90
C GLU A 194 10.45 -7.70 -16.78
N VAL A 195 9.88 -6.60 -16.30
CA VAL A 195 8.43 -6.42 -16.23
C VAL A 195 7.85 -6.22 -17.63
N GLY A 196 8.51 -5.42 -18.47
CA GLY A 196 8.13 -5.27 -19.88
C GLY A 196 8.11 -6.62 -20.61
N TRP A 197 9.11 -7.47 -20.35
CA TRP A 197 9.15 -8.84 -20.85
C TRP A 197 7.99 -9.69 -20.32
N GLN A 198 7.75 -9.70 -19.01
CA GLN A 198 6.66 -10.47 -18.39
C GLN A 198 5.30 -10.12 -19.02
N ILE A 199 5.01 -8.83 -19.22
CA ILE A 199 3.78 -8.37 -19.89
C ILE A 199 3.75 -8.80 -21.36
N ALA A 200 4.86 -8.68 -22.09
CA ALA A 200 4.95 -9.08 -23.50
C ALA A 200 4.73 -10.58 -23.69
N THR A 201 5.20 -11.40 -22.75
CA THR A 201 5.16 -12.86 -22.82
C THR A 201 3.99 -13.50 -22.08
N GLY A 202 3.22 -12.70 -21.34
CA GLY A 202 2.09 -13.15 -20.52
C GLY A 202 2.53 -13.96 -19.31
N GLU A 203 3.70 -13.67 -18.74
CA GLU A 203 4.24 -14.30 -17.54
C GLU A 203 3.81 -13.52 -16.27
N ALA A 204 3.89 -14.18 -15.10
CA ALA A 204 3.53 -13.55 -13.84
C ALA A 204 4.51 -12.43 -13.49
N LEU A 205 3.97 -11.30 -13.01
CA LEU A 205 4.76 -10.16 -12.59
C LEU A 205 5.52 -10.44 -11.28
N HIS A 206 6.78 -9.99 -11.22
CA HIS A 206 7.63 -10.11 -10.02
C HIS A 206 8.13 -8.76 -9.48
N ALA A 207 7.79 -7.66 -10.14
CA ALA A 207 8.15 -6.30 -9.77
C ALA A 207 7.05 -5.35 -10.26
N ASP A 208 7.03 -4.12 -9.73
CA ASP A 208 6.05 -3.14 -10.15
C ASP A 208 6.30 -2.66 -11.60
N PRO A 209 5.24 -2.46 -12.42
CA PRO A 209 5.37 -2.06 -13.83
C PRO A 209 5.98 -0.69 -14.10
N TRP A 210 6.08 0.19 -13.10
CA TRP A 210 6.48 1.58 -13.30
C TRP A 210 7.92 1.86 -12.93
N PHE A 211 8.40 1.23 -11.85
CA PHE A 211 9.68 1.51 -11.23
C PHE A 211 10.58 0.28 -11.15
N GLY A 212 10.09 -0.91 -11.50
CA GLY A 212 10.87 -2.15 -11.46
C GLY A 212 11.28 -2.56 -10.04
N ILE A 213 10.58 -2.06 -9.02
CA ILE A 213 10.81 -2.41 -7.63
C ILE A 213 10.27 -3.83 -7.44
N SER A 214 11.16 -4.76 -7.12
CA SER A 214 10.81 -6.16 -6.91
C SER A 214 9.74 -6.31 -5.82
N ALA A 215 8.80 -7.25 -6.03
CA ALA A 215 7.79 -7.65 -5.07
C ALA A 215 8.35 -7.92 -3.67
N ARG A 216 9.54 -8.53 -3.56
CA ARG A 216 10.22 -8.79 -2.28
C ARG A 216 10.56 -7.51 -1.49
N HIS A 217 10.92 -6.43 -2.18
CA HIS A 217 11.17 -5.14 -1.53
C HIS A 217 9.85 -4.46 -1.16
N LEU A 218 8.78 -4.66 -1.94
CA LEU A 218 7.44 -4.16 -1.62
C LEU A 218 6.83 -4.87 -0.41
N ALA A 219 6.89 -6.21 -0.37
CA ALA A 219 6.47 -7.04 0.76
C ALA A 219 7.23 -6.73 2.06
N ALA A 220 8.49 -6.25 1.97
CA ALA A 220 9.24 -5.80 3.14
C ALA A 220 8.67 -4.51 3.78
N PHE A 221 7.79 -3.78 3.09
CA PHE A 221 7.04 -2.65 3.66
C PHE A 221 5.76 -3.09 4.38
N ASP A 222 5.34 -4.35 4.21
CA ASP A 222 4.05 -4.87 4.66
C ASP A 222 4.22 -5.96 5.74
N VAL A 223 4.71 -5.53 6.90
CA VAL A 223 5.19 -6.40 8.01
C VAL A 223 4.11 -6.67 9.05
N GLY A 224 2.84 -6.42 8.74
CA GLY A 224 1.73 -6.69 9.66
C GLY A 224 1.56 -8.19 9.88
N GLU A 225 1.55 -8.70 11.12
CA GLU A 225 1.28 -10.12 11.41
C GLU A 225 -0.11 -10.57 10.90
N GLY A 226 -1.00 -9.62 10.60
CA GLY A 226 -2.41 -9.86 10.32
C GLY A 226 -3.18 -10.07 11.63
N ALA A 227 -4.41 -9.57 11.69
CA ALA A 227 -5.35 -9.90 12.74
C ALA A 227 -6.79 -9.76 12.23
N ALA A 228 -7.69 -10.48 12.89
CA ALA A 228 -9.12 -10.36 12.70
C ALA A 228 -9.76 -10.14 14.07
N VAL A 229 -10.64 -9.15 14.15
CA VAL A 229 -11.43 -8.87 15.35
C VAL A 229 -12.90 -8.95 14.97
N PRO A 230 -13.73 -9.79 15.63
CA PRO A 230 -15.15 -9.82 15.36
C PRO A 230 -15.77 -8.45 15.67
N VAL A 231 -16.64 -7.99 14.78
CA VAL A 231 -17.38 -6.73 14.94
C VAL A 231 -18.84 -7.09 15.18
N GLU A 232 -19.37 -6.60 16.29
CA GLU A 232 -20.80 -6.67 16.61
C GLU A 232 -21.47 -5.34 16.25
N PRO A 233 -22.75 -5.35 15.83
CA PRO A 233 -23.51 -4.13 15.62
C PRO A 233 -23.60 -3.30 16.90
N ALA A 234 -23.53 -1.97 16.77
CA ALA A 234 -23.60 -1.08 17.93
C ALA A 234 -25.06 -0.96 18.43
N GLY A 235 -25.36 -1.56 19.59
CA GLY A 235 -26.69 -1.45 20.20
C GLY A 235 -27.78 -2.12 19.34
N ASP A 236 -28.82 -1.34 18.98
CA ASP A 236 -29.97 -1.82 18.19
C ASP A 236 -29.76 -1.69 16.67
N GLU A 237 -28.57 -1.30 16.20
CA GLU A 237 -28.28 -1.16 14.77
C GLU A 237 -28.43 -2.51 14.05
N ARG A 238 -29.31 -2.58 13.05
CA ARG A 238 -29.37 -3.71 12.12
C ARG A 238 -28.59 -3.37 10.87
N TRP A 239 -27.52 -4.12 10.62
CA TRP A 239 -26.81 -4.02 9.35
C TRP A 239 -27.70 -4.57 8.21
N PRO A 240 -27.71 -3.91 7.04
CA PRO A 240 -28.42 -4.34 5.84
C PRO A 240 -27.71 -5.50 5.14
N ILE A 241 -27.27 -6.51 5.90
CA ILE A 241 -26.67 -7.73 5.37
C ILE A 241 -27.80 -8.64 4.87
N ALA A 242 -27.65 -9.15 3.65
CA ALA A 242 -28.64 -10.02 3.04
C ALA A 242 -28.87 -11.29 3.86
N GLY A 243 -30.15 -11.65 4.04
CA GLY A 243 -30.59 -12.85 4.74
C GLY A 243 -30.72 -14.09 3.83
N GLU A 244 -30.52 -13.93 2.53
CA GLU A 244 -30.52 -14.99 1.52
C GLU A 244 -29.25 -14.91 0.66
N GLY A 245 -28.83 -16.04 0.10
CA GLY A 245 -27.65 -16.11 -0.77
C GLY A 245 -27.99 -15.98 -2.27
N SER A 246 -27.41 -14.99 -2.94
CA SER A 246 -27.29 -14.86 -4.40
C SER A 246 -26.03 -14.07 -4.74
N LEU A 247 -25.60 -14.05 -6.02
CA LEU A 247 -24.46 -13.23 -6.43
C LEU A 247 -24.65 -11.75 -6.03
N MET A 248 -25.81 -11.18 -6.35
CA MET A 248 -26.10 -9.78 -6.08
C MET A 248 -26.17 -9.49 -4.58
N ASP A 249 -26.65 -10.43 -3.78
CA ASP A 249 -26.68 -10.30 -2.32
C ASP A 249 -25.27 -10.26 -1.73
N PHE A 250 -24.38 -11.16 -2.17
CA PHE A 250 -23.00 -11.16 -1.72
C PHE A 250 -22.25 -9.90 -2.15
N LEU A 251 -22.46 -9.41 -3.37
CA LEU A 251 -21.84 -8.17 -3.84
C LEU A 251 -22.40 -6.92 -3.11
N ARG A 252 -23.70 -6.87 -2.81
CA ARG A 252 -24.29 -5.79 -2.00
C ARG A 252 -23.78 -5.79 -0.57
N ASN A 253 -23.56 -6.97 0.02
CA ASN A 253 -22.90 -7.06 1.32
C ASN A 253 -21.48 -6.50 1.26
N ILE A 254 -20.70 -6.84 0.23
CA ILE A 254 -19.34 -6.31 0.05
C ILE A 254 -19.37 -4.78 -0.11
N ASP A 255 -20.34 -4.24 -0.87
CA ASP A 255 -20.52 -2.79 -1.03
C ASP A 255 -20.88 -2.10 0.30
N PHE A 256 -21.74 -2.74 1.12
CA PHE A 256 -22.08 -2.27 2.46
C PHE A 256 -20.89 -2.28 3.43
N LEU A 257 -20.06 -3.34 3.41
CA LEU A 257 -18.84 -3.39 4.22
C LEU A 257 -17.91 -2.25 3.86
N GLY A 258 -17.92 -1.81 2.60
CA GLY A 258 -17.01 -0.79 2.10
C GLY A 258 -15.56 -1.26 2.20
N THR A 259 -14.64 -0.31 2.15
CA THR A 259 -13.20 -0.59 1.99
C THR A 259 -12.39 -0.29 3.25
N ASP A 260 -13.03 -0.37 4.41
CA ASP A 260 -12.46 0.01 5.71
C ASP A 260 -11.71 -1.13 6.43
N GLY A 261 -11.39 -2.22 5.74
CA GLY A 261 -10.73 -3.38 6.35
C GLY A 261 -11.68 -4.45 6.84
N ARG A 262 -13.00 -4.34 6.63
CA ARG A 262 -13.97 -5.36 7.05
C ARG A 262 -14.12 -6.49 6.03
N ILE A 263 -14.43 -7.68 6.52
CA ILE A 263 -14.85 -8.84 5.72
C ILE A 263 -16.07 -9.49 6.37
N LEU A 264 -16.77 -10.34 5.62
CA LEU A 264 -17.95 -11.07 6.12
C LEU A 264 -17.82 -12.56 5.84
N ILE A 265 -18.12 -13.38 6.84
CA ILE A 265 -18.28 -14.83 6.72
C ILE A 265 -19.74 -15.19 7.04
N GLN A 266 -20.40 -15.91 6.12
CA GLN A 266 -21.77 -16.37 6.28
C GLN A 266 -21.92 -17.88 6.13
N ASP A 267 -22.81 -18.45 6.91
CA ASP A 267 -23.31 -19.82 6.76
C ASP A 267 -24.63 -19.75 5.98
N VAL A 268 -24.67 -20.39 4.81
CA VAL A 268 -25.86 -20.45 3.97
C VAL A 268 -26.36 -21.89 3.93
N ARG A 269 -27.64 -22.09 4.26
CA ARG A 269 -28.29 -23.39 4.05
C ARG A 269 -28.74 -23.48 2.61
N GLY A 270 -28.04 -24.29 1.82
CA GLY A 270 -28.36 -24.51 0.41
C GLY A 270 -29.73 -25.16 0.20
N PRO A 271 -30.20 -25.26 -1.05
CA PRO A 271 -31.52 -25.82 -1.36
C PRO A 271 -31.65 -27.31 -1.01
N ASP A 272 -30.52 -28.00 -0.92
CA ASP A 272 -30.37 -29.40 -0.50
C ASP A 272 -30.32 -29.56 1.03
N GLY A 273 -30.46 -28.48 1.80
CA GLY A 273 -30.44 -28.48 3.26
C GLY A 273 -29.04 -28.51 3.88
N VAL A 274 -27.98 -28.62 3.06
CA VAL A 274 -26.58 -28.63 3.49
C VAL A 274 -26.13 -27.20 3.81
N VAL A 275 -25.46 -27.02 4.94
CA VAL A 275 -24.86 -25.72 5.30
C VAL A 275 -23.50 -25.59 4.62
N ARG A 276 -23.31 -24.48 3.91
CA ARG A 276 -22.06 -24.11 3.23
C ARG A 276 -21.64 -22.70 3.63
N HIS A 277 -20.39 -22.35 3.38
CA HIS A 277 -19.82 -21.10 3.87
C HIS A 277 -19.49 -20.16 2.71
N VAL A 278 -19.74 -18.87 2.90
CA VAL A 278 -19.41 -17.82 1.93
C VAL A 278 -18.54 -16.78 2.60
N LEU A 279 -17.35 -16.57 2.06
CA LEU A 279 -16.43 -15.52 2.48
C LEU A 279 -16.46 -14.37 1.47
N GLN A 280 -16.72 -13.17 1.99
CA GLN A 280 -16.96 -11.95 1.23
C GLN A 280 -15.90 -10.91 1.59
N ALA A 281 -15.11 -10.49 0.59
CA ALA A 281 -13.93 -9.64 0.80
C ALA A 281 -13.98 -8.37 -0.10
N PRO A 282 -14.06 -7.17 0.50
CA PRO A 282 -13.98 -5.90 -0.23
C PRO A 282 -12.60 -5.54 -0.76
N GLY A 283 -12.58 -4.51 -1.61
CA GLY A 283 -11.38 -3.87 -2.14
C GLY A 283 -10.69 -2.91 -1.16
N MET A 284 -9.72 -2.16 -1.67
CA MET A 284 -8.94 -1.19 -0.91
C MET A 284 -9.62 0.17 -0.76
N ALA A 285 -9.33 0.90 0.32
CA ALA A 285 -9.83 2.27 0.47
C ALA A 285 -9.09 3.23 -0.46
N PRO A 286 -9.80 4.02 -1.29
CA PRO A 286 -9.15 5.08 -2.06
C PRO A 286 -8.56 6.11 -1.10
N GLY A 287 -7.26 6.38 -1.21
CA GLY A 287 -6.60 7.42 -0.43
C GLY A 287 -5.22 7.04 0.09
N LYS A 288 -4.84 7.68 1.19
CA LYS A 288 -3.50 7.59 1.80
C LYS A 288 -3.32 6.21 2.48
N PRO A 289 -2.10 5.64 2.47
CA PRO A 289 -1.77 4.44 3.24
C PRO A 289 -2.21 4.57 4.71
N ARG A 290 -2.76 3.49 5.25
CA ARG A 290 -3.31 3.38 6.59
C ARG A 290 -2.59 2.22 7.29
N ASN A 291 -1.85 2.53 8.35
CA ASN A 291 -1.07 1.52 9.08
C ASN A 291 -1.93 0.65 10.03
N ASP A 292 -3.26 0.71 9.95
CA ASP A 292 -4.20 -0.02 10.80
C ASP A 292 -5.09 -1.00 10.03
N SER A 293 -5.08 -0.96 8.69
CA SER A 293 -5.89 -1.81 7.82
C SER A 293 -5.04 -2.33 6.66
N PRO A 294 -5.12 -3.64 6.36
CA PRO A 294 -4.41 -4.20 5.23
C PRO A 294 -4.98 -3.75 3.87
N GLN A 295 -6.20 -3.21 3.86
CA GLN A 295 -6.91 -2.72 2.66
C GLN A 295 -6.51 -1.29 2.28
N ASP A 296 -5.21 -1.01 2.18
CA ASP A 296 -4.67 0.28 1.74
C ASP A 296 -3.93 0.16 0.39
N PHE A 297 -3.52 1.28 -0.22
CA PHE A 297 -2.83 1.22 -1.51
C PHE A 297 -1.58 0.31 -1.46
N VAL A 298 -0.75 0.40 -0.42
CA VAL A 298 0.46 -0.42 -0.27
C VAL A 298 0.11 -1.89 -0.04
N GLY A 299 -0.90 -2.17 0.79
CA GLY A 299 -1.45 -3.49 1.04
C GLY A 299 -2.01 -4.14 -0.23
N ALA A 300 -2.74 -3.39 -1.06
CA ALA A 300 -3.26 -3.87 -2.33
C ALA A 300 -2.16 -4.28 -3.32
N TRP A 301 -1.08 -3.51 -3.39
CA TRP A 301 0.11 -3.87 -4.19
C TRP A 301 0.86 -5.06 -3.59
N SER A 302 1.01 -5.13 -2.27
CA SER A 302 1.61 -6.27 -1.57
C SER A 302 0.83 -7.55 -1.86
N ASN A 303 -0.50 -7.50 -1.70
CA ASN A 303 -1.41 -8.62 -1.92
C ASN A 303 -1.39 -9.17 -3.35
N LEU A 304 -1.11 -8.33 -4.35
CA LEU A 304 -0.95 -8.78 -5.73
C LEU A 304 0.22 -9.76 -5.88
N PHE A 305 1.34 -9.50 -5.19
CA PHE A 305 2.60 -10.23 -5.38
C PHE A 305 3.02 -11.15 -4.23
N ASP A 306 2.53 -10.92 -3.02
CA ASP A 306 2.76 -11.75 -1.83
C ASP A 306 1.46 -12.49 -1.47
N PRO A 307 1.37 -13.81 -1.77
CA PRO A 307 0.22 -14.62 -1.41
C PRO A 307 -0.06 -14.69 0.10
N GLU A 308 0.90 -14.33 0.95
CA GLU A 308 0.77 -14.33 2.39
C GLU A 308 0.61 -12.92 2.96
N SER A 309 0.10 -11.94 2.19
CA SER A 309 -0.14 -10.56 2.65
C SER A 309 -0.89 -10.49 4.00
N PRO A 310 -0.78 -9.41 4.79
CA PRO A 310 -1.56 -9.24 6.02
C PRO A 310 -3.07 -9.29 5.79
N TYR A 311 -3.55 -8.91 4.60
CA TYR A 311 -4.95 -9.13 4.23
C TYR A 311 -5.28 -10.62 4.21
N THR A 312 -4.50 -11.42 3.48
CA THR A 312 -4.68 -12.87 3.37
C THR A 312 -4.54 -13.56 4.75
N ARG A 313 -3.55 -13.17 5.55
CA ARG A 313 -3.36 -13.66 6.93
C ARG A 313 -4.53 -13.28 7.85
N GLY A 314 -5.01 -12.04 7.75
CA GLY A 314 -6.17 -11.57 8.51
C GLY A 314 -7.42 -12.39 8.20
N ILE A 315 -7.66 -12.71 6.92
CA ILE A 315 -8.76 -13.58 6.51
C ILE A 315 -8.61 -14.99 7.11
N LEU A 316 -7.41 -15.58 7.09
CA LEU A 316 -7.16 -16.89 7.70
C LEU A 316 -7.50 -16.89 9.19
N LEU A 317 -7.10 -15.84 9.92
CA LEU A 317 -7.40 -15.69 11.34
C LEU A 317 -8.92 -15.52 11.58
N ALA A 318 -9.63 -14.81 10.70
CA ALA A 318 -11.08 -14.69 10.77
C ALA A 318 -11.78 -16.04 10.55
N ILE A 319 -11.32 -16.86 9.60
CA ILE A 319 -11.83 -18.21 9.34
C ILE A 319 -11.62 -19.12 10.57
N ASP A 320 -10.45 -19.03 11.19
CA ASP A 320 -10.11 -19.80 12.39
C ASP A 320 -11.00 -19.41 13.57
N GLU A 321 -11.18 -18.11 13.80
CA GLU A 321 -12.05 -17.57 14.86
C GLU A 321 -13.54 -17.88 14.61
N TYR A 322 -13.98 -17.87 13.35
CA TYR A 322 -15.35 -18.23 12.99
C TYR A 322 -15.65 -19.71 13.26
N GLY A 323 -14.62 -20.56 13.21
CA GLY A 323 -14.68 -21.98 13.54
C GLY A 323 -15.18 -22.86 12.39
N LEU A 324 -14.77 -22.59 11.15
CA LEU A 324 -15.16 -23.42 10.00
C LEU A 324 -14.66 -24.87 10.19
N PRO A 325 -15.53 -25.88 9.99
CA PRO A 325 -15.12 -27.27 10.12
C PRO A 325 -14.16 -27.69 8.99
N ALA A 326 -13.27 -28.63 9.27
CA ALA A 326 -12.41 -29.20 8.24
C ALA A 326 -13.26 -29.93 7.17
N GLY A 327 -12.91 -29.73 5.90
CA GLY A 327 -13.64 -30.27 4.75
C GLY A 327 -14.87 -29.47 4.35
N ALA A 328 -15.14 -28.32 4.99
CA ALA A 328 -16.30 -27.50 4.65
C ALA A 328 -16.24 -26.95 3.21
N ASP A 329 -17.40 -26.89 2.55
CA ASP A 329 -17.57 -26.30 1.22
C ASP A 329 -17.59 -24.77 1.35
N LEU A 330 -16.63 -24.09 0.70
CA LEU A 330 -16.42 -22.64 0.79
C LEU A 330 -16.50 -21.98 -0.59
N ALA A 331 -17.37 -20.96 -0.71
CA ALA A 331 -17.38 -20.03 -1.82
C ALA A 331 -16.69 -18.72 -1.42
N LEU A 332 -15.82 -18.22 -2.31
CA LEU A 332 -15.07 -16.98 -2.11
C LEU A 332 -15.60 -15.92 -3.09
N VAL A 333 -16.09 -14.80 -2.58
CA VAL A 333 -16.61 -13.70 -3.41
C VAL A 333 -15.87 -12.41 -3.03
N GLY A 334 -15.23 -11.76 -3.99
CA GLY A 334 -14.44 -10.55 -3.69
C GLY A 334 -14.42 -9.53 -4.81
N HIS A 335 -14.16 -8.29 -4.42
CA HIS A 335 -14.00 -7.16 -5.32
C HIS A 335 -12.58 -6.57 -5.21
N SER A 336 -12.00 -6.15 -6.34
CA SER A 336 -10.70 -5.47 -6.37
C SER A 336 -9.63 -6.25 -5.58
N GLU A 337 -8.97 -5.63 -4.59
CA GLU A 337 -7.99 -6.27 -3.71
C GLU A 337 -8.54 -7.53 -2.99
N GLY A 338 -9.81 -7.53 -2.57
CA GLY A 338 -10.41 -8.67 -1.91
C GLY A 338 -10.42 -9.92 -2.79
N GLY A 339 -10.70 -9.77 -4.09
CA GLY A 339 -10.62 -10.89 -5.03
C GLY A 339 -9.19 -11.43 -5.19
N ILE A 340 -8.16 -10.57 -5.10
CA ILE A 340 -6.76 -10.99 -5.08
C ILE A 340 -6.46 -11.85 -3.84
N ALA A 341 -6.87 -11.39 -2.65
CA ALA A 341 -6.63 -12.09 -1.39
C ALA A 341 -7.31 -13.46 -1.37
N LEU A 342 -8.56 -13.52 -1.84
CA LEU A 342 -9.31 -14.78 -1.93
C LEU A 342 -8.70 -15.74 -2.95
N MET A 343 -8.20 -15.20 -4.06
CA MET A 343 -7.50 -16.03 -5.03
C MET A 343 -6.19 -16.56 -4.46
N ASN A 344 -5.43 -15.76 -3.70
CA ASN A 344 -4.23 -16.21 -2.97
C ASN A 344 -4.54 -17.40 -2.03
N LEU A 345 -5.66 -17.35 -1.29
CA LEU A 345 -6.13 -18.48 -0.48
C LEU A 345 -6.44 -19.71 -1.33
N ALA A 346 -7.13 -19.53 -2.46
CA ALA A 346 -7.45 -20.61 -3.37
C ALA A 346 -6.18 -21.23 -4.02
N GLN A 347 -5.07 -20.49 -4.14
CA GLN A 347 -3.78 -21.05 -4.59
C GLN A 347 -3.04 -21.83 -3.50
N ASN A 348 -3.40 -21.62 -2.23
CA ASN A 348 -2.71 -22.23 -1.10
C ASN A 348 -3.16 -23.69 -0.92
N SER A 349 -2.27 -24.63 -1.29
CA SER A 349 -2.57 -26.06 -1.19
C SER A 349 -2.88 -26.54 0.23
N ALA A 350 -2.34 -25.90 1.28
CA ALA A 350 -2.66 -26.25 2.66
C ALA A 350 -4.07 -25.81 3.03
N PHE A 351 -4.48 -24.62 2.58
CA PHE A 351 -5.83 -24.12 2.73
C PHE A 351 -6.84 -25.03 2.01
N CYS A 352 -6.59 -25.38 0.74
CA CYS A 352 -7.45 -26.29 -0.03
C CYS A 352 -7.43 -27.75 0.45
N ARG A 353 -6.44 -28.16 1.26
CA ARG A 353 -6.48 -29.46 1.97
C ARG A 353 -7.37 -29.40 3.21
N ARG A 354 -7.44 -28.24 3.88
CA ARG A 354 -8.25 -28.05 5.08
C ARG A 354 -9.71 -27.77 4.73
N PHE A 355 -9.98 -27.03 3.67
CA PHE A 355 -11.32 -26.65 3.22
C PHE A 355 -11.50 -26.95 1.74
N ARG A 356 -12.74 -27.23 1.32
CA ARG A 356 -13.06 -27.43 -0.09
C ARG A 356 -13.50 -26.11 -0.71
N VAL A 357 -12.58 -25.42 -1.37
CA VAL A 357 -12.90 -24.21 -2.14
C VAL A 357 -13.64 -24.62 -3.41
N THR A 358 -14.95 -24.37 -3.45
CA THR A 358 -15.80 -24.78 -4.57
C THR A 358 -15.88 -23.69 -5.64
N HIS A 359 -15.96 -22.43 -5.23
CA HIS A 359 -16.13 -21.28 -6.13
C HIS A 359 -15.23 -20.12 -5.73
N VAL A 360 -14.70 -19.39 -6.71
CA VAL A 360 -14.10 -18.07 -6.56
C VAL A 360 -14.76 -17.12 -7.55
N VAL A 361 -15.40 -16.06 -7.07
CA VAL A 361 -15.97 -15.00 -7.91
C VAL A 361 -15.22 -13.71 -7.61
N ALA A 362 -14.47 -13.23 -8.59
CA ALA A 362 -13.65 -12.04 -8.49
C ALA A 362 -14.17 -10.95 -9.43
N VAL A 363 -14.50 -9.78 -8.88
CA VAL A 363 -15.06 -8.65 -9.63
C VAL A 363 -14.08 -7.48 -9.60
N GLY A 364 -13.65 -7.02 -10.78
CA GLY A 364 -12.68 -5.93 -10.91
C GLY A 364 -11.31 -6.25 -10.30
N SER A 365 -10.92 -7.53 -10.23
CA SER A 365 -9.71 -7.97 -9.55
C SER A 365 -8.62 -8.44 -10.52
N PRO A 366 -7.35 -8.05 -10.34
CA PRO A 366 -6.23 -8.54 -11.14
C PRO A 366 -5.81 -9.96 -10.69
N ILE A 367 -6.43 -10.99 -11.27
CA ILE A 367 -6.24 -12.39 -10.89
C ILE A 367 -5.79 -13.30 -12.04
N ASP A 368 -5.54 -12.78 -13.24
CA ASP A 368 -5.30 -13.59 -14.43
C ASP A 368 -4.02 -14.43 -14.29
N ASN A 369 -3.04 -13.94 -13.54
CA ASN A 369 -1.79 -14.66 -13.26
C ASN A 369 -1.88 -15.67 -12.11
N LYS A 370 -3.07 -15.87 -11.52
CA LYS A 370 -3.30 -16.78 -10.39
C LYS A 370 -4.05 -18.03 -10.85
N LYS A 371 -3.94 -19.13 -10.10
CA LYS A 371 -4.57 -20.42 -10.37
C LYS A 371 -4.90 -21.15 -9.07
N PRO A 372 -6.11 -21.72 -8.91
CA PRO A 372 -6.45 -22.47 -7.71
C PRO A 372 -5.62 -23.75 -7.60
N ALA A 373 -5.34 -24.18 -6.36
CA ALA A 373 -4.64 -25.42 -6.08
C ALA A 373 -5.48 -26.66 -6.42
N ASP A 374 -6.80 -26.57 -6.28
CA ASP A 374 -7.75 -27.59 -6.71
C ASP A 374 -8.32 -27.23 -8.09
N ALA A 375 -8.10 -28.09 -9.09
CA ALA A 375 -8.61 -27.89 -10.45
C ALA A 375 -10.14 -27.99 -10.54
N ARG A 376 -10.82 -28.47 -9.50
CA ARG A 376 -12.30 -28.53 -9.41
C ARG A 376 -12.91 -27.21 -8.93
N THR A 377 -12.11 -26.28 -8.44
CA THR A 377 -12.60 -24.95 -8.05
C THR A 377 -13.07 -24.21 -9.30
N TRP A 378 -14.34 -23.83 -9.31
CA TRP A 378 -14.90 -23.01 -10.38
C TRP A 378 -14.56 -21.54 -10.15
N VAL A 379 -14.04 -20.86 -11.17
CA VAL A 379 -13.59 -19.47 -11.05
C VAL A 379 -14.35 -18.61 -12.05
N ALA A 380 -14.91 -17.49 -11.57
CA ALA A 380 -15.48 -16.43 -12.38
C ALA A 380 -14.71 -15.12 -12.19
N SER A 381 -14.32 -14.48 -13.30
CA SER A 381 -13.67 -13.17 -13.33
C SER A 381 -14.56 -12.20 -14.11
N VAL A 382 -15.00 -11.11 -13.49
CA VAL A 382 -15.81 -10.06 -14.13
C VAL A 382 -15.03 -8.76 -14.11
N THR A 383 -14.65 -8.25 -15.28
CA THR A 383 -13.74 -7.10 -15.45
C THR A 383 -14.26 -6.14 -16.51
N ASN A 384 -13.89 -4.86 -16.37
CA ASN A 384 -14.26 -3.80 -17.29
C ASN A 384 -13.00 -3.31 -18.04
N GLN A 385 -13.07 -3.18 -19.37
CA GLN A 385 -11.92 -2.80 -20.20
C GLN A 385 -11.39 -1.39 -19.93
N HIS A 386 -12.20 -0.51 -19.35
CA HIS A 386 -11.80 0.84 -18.95
C HIS A 386 -11.40 0.93 -17.48
N ASP A 387 -11.49 -0.18 -16.73
CA ASP A 387 -10.96 -0.29 -15.39
C ASP A 387 -9.47 -0.63 -15.44
N LEU A 388 -8.66 0.26 -14.87
CA LEU A 388 -7.22 0.11 -14.85
C LEU A 388 -6.75 -1.02 -13.92
N VAL A 389 -7.51 -1.28 -12.84
CA VAL A 389 -7.04 -2.11 -11.72
C VAL A 389 -6.89 -3.59 -12.11
N PRO A 390 -7.84 -4.23 -12.84
CA PRO A 390 -7.65 -5.59 -13.35
C PRO A 390 -6.38 -5.75 -14.18
N THR A 391 -5.92 -4.68 -14.85
CA THR A 391 -4.75 -4.75 -15.74
C THR A 391 -3.39 -4.69 -15.03
N LEU A 392 -3.39 -4.46 -13.71
CA LEU A 392 -2.16 -4.27 -12.94
C LEU A 392 -1.33 -5.55 -12.76
N ASP A 393 -1.91 -6.75 -13.00
CA ASP A 393 -1.16 -7.99 -13.09
C ASP A 393 -0.44 -8.19 -14.44
N GLY A 394 -0.51 -7.20 -15.33
CA GLY A 394 0.15 -7.19 -16.63
C GLY A 394 -0.72 -7.67 -17.79
N ARG A 395 -2.01 -7.94 -17.58
CA ARG A 395 -2.94 -8.32 -18.65
C ARG A 395 -4.00 -7.24 -18.88
N GLY A 396 -3.94 -6.58 -20.04
CA GLY A 396 -4.93 -5.58 -20.45
C GLY A 396 -5.87 -6.09 -21.54
N ALA A 397 -6.82 -5.23 -21.94
CA ALA A 397 -7.78 -5.50 -23.02
C ALA A 397 -7.12 -5.92 -24.35
N GLY A 398 -5.86 -5.52 -24.60
CA GLY A 398 -5.10 -5.93 -25.79
C GLY A 398 -4.64 -7.37 -25.77
N SER A 399 -4.47 -7.97 -24.60
CA SER A 399 -4.16 -9.41 -24.42
C SER A 399 -5.36 -10.27 -24.85
N GLY A 400 -6.57 -9.81 -24.49
CA GLY A 400 -7.83 -10.52 -24.69
C GLY A 400 -7.83 -11.96 -24.16
N SER A 401 -8.86 -12.73 -24.51
CA SER A 401 -8.96 -14.16 -24.20
C SER A 401 -7.99 -15.07 -24.97
N VAL A 402 -7.07 -14.51 -25.76
CA VAL A 402 -6.11 -15.29 -26.57
C VAL A 402 -4.89 -15.69 -25.74
N PHE A 403 -4.50 -14.85 -24.79
CA PHE A 403 -3.77 -15.30 -23.60
C PHE A 403 -4.83 -15.75 -22.58
N THR A 404 -5.55 -16.86 -22.82
CA THR A 404 -6.33 -17.54 -21.78
C THR A 404 -5.38 -18.49 -21.04
N PRO A 405 -4.72 -18.07 -19.93
CA PRO A 405 -4.00 -19.02 -19.09
C PRO A 405 -4.96 -20.06 -18.50
N HIS A 406 -6.25 -19.72 -18.38
CA HIS A 406 -7.27 -20.53 -17.74
C HIS A 406 -8.47 -20.79 -18.66
N PRO A 407 -8.36 -21.73 -19.62
CA PRO A 407 -9.46 -22.07 -20.52
C PRO A 407 -10.71 -22.62 -19.79
N ASP A 408 -10.57 -22.97 -18.51
CA ASP A 408 -11.63 -23.53 -17.67
C ASP A 408 -12.35 -22.48 -16.79
N TRP A 409 -11.95 -21.20 -16.88
CA TRP A 409 -12.58 -20.11 -16.11
C TRP A 409 -13.75 -19.48 -16.85
N TYR A 410 -14.69 -18.92 -16.09
CA TYR A 410 -15.77 -18.09 -16.61
C TYR A 410 -15.32 -16.61 -16.60
N GLU A 411 -14.86 -16.11 -17.74
CA GLU A 411 -14.33 -14.75 -17.87
C GLU A 411 -15.33 -13.84 -18.58
N VAL A 412 -15.63 -12.70 -17.97
CA VAL A 412 -16.45 -11.63 -18.53
C VAL A 412 -15.59 -10.37 -18.55
N ASP A 413 -15.29 -9.90 -19.76
CA ASP A 413 -14.56 -8.65 -20.00
C ASP A 413 -15.46 -7.73 -20.84
N TYR A 414 -15.99 -6.68 -20.23
CA TYR A 414 -17.05 -5.86 -20.82
C TYR A 414 -16.69 -4.38 -20.90
N VAL A 415 -17.54 -3.63 -21.58
CA VAL A 415 -17.47 -2.17 -21.74
C VAL A 415 -18.78 -1.57 -21.24
N ASP A 416 -18.72 -0.50 -20.45
CA ASP A 416 -19.91 0.24 -20.01
C ASP A 416 -20.04 1.60 -20.71
N SER A 417 -21.21 2.23 -20.70
CA SER A 417 -21.44 3.50 -21.41
C SER A 417 -20.74 4.74 -20.82
N SER A 418 -20.26 4.68 -19.58
CA SER A 418 -19.59 5.80 -18.91
C SER A 418 -18.11 5.90 -19.27
N HIS A 419 -17.41 4.76 -19.43
CA HIS A 419 -15.95 4.72 -19.61
C HIS A 419 -15.20 5.63 -18.61
N GLU A 420 -15.68 5.79 -17.37
CA GLU A 420 -15.12 6.73 -16.39
C GLU A 420 -14.45 6.00 -15.22
N PHE A 421 -13.13 5.99 -15.20
CA PHE A 421 -12.27 5.60 -14.07
C PHE A 421 -12.06 6.81 -13.13
N PRO A 422 -12.15 6.65 -11.79
CA PRO A 422 -12.22 5.39 -11.04
C PRO A 422 -13.65 4.86 -10.83
N LEU A 423 -14.69 5.53 -11.33
CA LEU A 423 -16.08 5.12 -11.10
C LEU A 423 -16.38 3.70 -11.62
N CYS A 424 -15.86 3.34 -12.79
CA CYS A 424 -15.96 2.00 -13.39
C CYS A 424 -15.32 0.90 -12.52
N HIS A 425 -14.40 1.27 -11.62
CA HIS A 425 -13.80 0.34 -10.67
C HIS A 425 -14.64 0.17 -9.39
N SER A 426 -15.60 1.06 -9.13
CA SER A 426 -16.43 0.97 -7.92
C SER A 426 -17.35 -0.25 -7.97
N LEU A 427 -17.53 -0.92 -6.83
CA LEU A 427 -18.39 -2.09 -6.76
C LEU A 427 -19.85 -1.75 -7.06
N GLY A 428 -20.34 -0.58 -6.64
CA GLY A 428 -21.65 -0.06 -7.03
C GLY A 428 -21.84 0.04 -8.56
N LYS A 429 -20.79 0.38 -9.33
CA LYS A 429 -20.87 0.40 -10.79
C LYS A 429 -20.90 -1.00 -11.39
N TYR A 430 -20.05 -1.91 -10.90
CA TYR A 430 -20.10 -3.33 -11.29
C TYR A 430 -21.46 -3.98 -10.98
N LEU A 431 -22.05 -3.67 -9.82
CA LEU A 431 -23.40 -4.09 -9.45
C LEU A 431 -24.44 -3.62 -10.47
N GLY A 432 -24.43 -2.33 -10.81
CA GLY A 432 -25.32 -1.77 -11.84
C GLY A 432 -25.14 -2.44 -13.19
N ASN A 433 -23.90 -2.68 -13.62
CA ASN A 433 -23.65 -3.38 -14.89
C ASN A 433 -24.09 -4.85 -14.87
N LEU A 434 -23.90 -5.56 -13.76
CA LEU A 434 -24.40 -6.94 -13.60
C LEU A 434 -25.93 -7.02 -13.62
N GLU A 435 -26.60 -5.98 -13.11
CA GLU A 435 -28.05 -5.89 -13.09
C GLU A 435 -28.62 -5.52 -14.46
N ASP A 436 -28.07 -4.49 -15.10
CA ASP A 436 -28.66 -3.84 -16.28
C ASP A 436 -28.06 -4.33 -17.61
N ASP A 437 -26.73 -4.54 -17.67
CA ASP A 437 -26.00 -4.74 -18.92
C ASP A 437 -25.54 -6.21 -19.13
N LEU A 438 -25.32 -6.95 -18.04
CA LEU A 438 -24.71 -8.28 -18.04
C LEU A 438 -25.64 -9.34 -17.42
N ALA A 439 -26.94 -9.27 -17.73
CA ALA A 439 -27.94 -10.17 -17.17
C ALA A 439 -27.66 -11.66 -17.40
N ASP A 440 -27.06 -12.00 -18.55
CA ASP A 440 -26.66 -13.38 -18.85
C ASP A 440 -25.50 -13.84 -17.97
N ALA A 441 -24.45 -13.01 -17.82
CA ALA A 441 -23.34 -13.32 -16.92
C ALA A 441 -23.78 -13.45 -15.47
N ARG A 442 -24.66 -12.54 -15.01
CA ARG A 442 -25.27 -12.62 -13.70
C ARG A 442 -25.98 -13.96 -13.52
N ARG A 443 -26.82 -14.37 -14.48
CA ARG A 443 -27.58 -15.63 -14.43
C ARG A 443 -26.66 -16.85 -14.39
N ASP A 444 -25.63 -16.90 -15.23
CA ASP A 444 -24.72 -18.04 -15.32
C ASP A 444 -23.90 -18.21 -14.02
N ILE A 445 -23.40 -17.11 -13.45
CA ILE A 445 -22.69 -17.14 -12.16
C ILE A 445 -23.65 -17.52 -11.03
N ASP A 446 -24.87 -17.01 -11.06
CA ASP A 446 -25.93 -17.35 -10.11
C ASP A 446 -26.32 -18.85 -10.17
N GLU A 447 -26.32 -19.44 -11.38
CA GLU A 447 -26.56 -20.86 -11.58
C GLU A 447 -25.41 -21.72 -11.04
N ALA A 448 -24.16 -21.30 -11.25
CA ALA A 448 -23.00 -21.94 -10.63
C ALA A 448 -23.08 -21.87 -9.10
N LEU A 449 -23.49 -20.72 -8.54
CA LEU A 449 -23.68 -20.51 -7.10
C LEU A 449 -24.98 -21.14 -6.54
N ALA A 450 -25.75 -21.90 -7.33
CA ALA A 450 -26.99 -22.53 -6.85
C ALA A 450 -26.87 -23.31 -5.52
N PRO A 451 -25.77 -24.04 -5.21
CA PRO A 451 -25.60 -24.71 -3.92
C PRO A 451 -25.52 -23.75 -2.72
N TYR A 452 -25.24 -22.47 -2.96
CA TYR A 452 -25.12 -21.39 -1.99
C TYR A 452 -26.35 -20.48 -1.98
N ARG A 453 -27.46 -20.90 -2.60
CA ARG A 453 -28.73 -20.20 -2.56
C ARG A 453 -29.61 -20.72 -1.43
N GLY A 454 -30.07 -19.82 -0.56
CA GLY A 454 -30.98 -20.16 0.53
C GLY A 454 -30.79 -19.26 1.75
N PRO A 455 -31.48 -19.56 2.86
CA PRO A 455 -31.45 -18.72 4.05
C PRO A 455 -30.08 -18.75 4.72
N VAL A 456 -29.60 -17.57 5.10
CA VAL A 456 -28.40 -17.39 5.92
C VAL A 456 -28.73 -17.76 7.36
N VAL A 457 -27.97 -18.69 7.93
CA VAL A 457 -28.17 -19.20 9.29
C VAL A 457 -27.23 -18.57 10.31
N ARG A 458 -26.10 -18.01 9.85
CA ARG A 458 -25.12 -17.28 10.68
C ARG A 458 -24.37 -16.26 9.83
N SER A 459 -24.12 -15.08 10.38
CA SER A 459 -23.28 -14.04 9.79
C SER A 459 -22.31 -13.51 10.83
N GLN A 460 -21.06 -13.27 10.45
CA GLN A 460 -20.09 -12.55 11.29
C GLN A 460 -19.25 -11.62 10.44
N VAL A 461 -19.20 -10.35 10.83
CA VAL A 461 -18.27 -9.37 10.27
C VAL A 461 -16.99 -9.38 11.11
N TYR A 462 -15.85 -9.31 10.43
CA TYR A 462 -14.54 -9.15 11.05
C TYR A 462 -13.89 -7.86 10.56
N GLN A 463 -13.33 -7.09 11.48
CA GLN A 463 -12.37 -6.03 11.18
C GLN A 463 -10.99 -6.66 11.06
N LEU A 464 -10.43 -6.61 9.86
CA LEU A 464 -9.05 -6.98 9.65
C LEU A 464 -8.14 -5.82 10.03
N LYS A 465 -6.99 -6.18 10.57
CA LYS A 465 -5.95 -5.24 10.97
C LYS A 465 -4.61 -5.78 10.52
N ASP A 466 -3.66 -4.89 10.27
CA ASP A 466 -2.28 -5.30 10.03
C ASP A 466 -1.70 -6.05 11.24
N ARG A 467 -2.22 -5.82 12.45
CA ARG A 467 -1.64 -6.35 13.69
C ARG A 467 -2.71 -6.67 14.73
N ALA A 468 -2.44 -7.72 15.52
CA ALA A 468 -3.25 -8.03 16.69
C ALA A 468 -3.00 -6.99 17.79
N ASN A 469 -4.09 -6.48 18.38
CA ASN A 469 -3.97 -5.75 19.65
C ASN A 469 -3.36 -6.72 20.68
N PRO A 470 -2.38 -6.32 21.50
CA PRO A 470 -1.92 -7.16 22.60
C PRO A 470 -3.11 -7.53 23.49
N PRO A 471 -3.26 -8.82 23.87
CA PRO A 471 -4.44 -9.30 24.57
C PRO A 471 -4.57 -8.63 25.94
N GLN A 472 -5.80 -8.64 26.47
CA GLN A 472 -6.06 -8.22 27.85
C GLN A 472 -5.18 -9.05 28.79
N GLY A 473 -4.33 -8.39 29.58
CA GLY A 473 -3.35 -9.05 30.45
C GLY A 473 -1.90 -9.06 29.95
N TYR A 474 -1.59 -8.42 28.81
CA TYR A 474 -0.21 -8.21 28.39
C TYR A 474 0.60 -7.50 29.51
N PRO A 475 1.82 -7.95 29.88
CA PRO A 475 2.50 -7.50 31.11
C PRO A 475 2.64 -5.98 31.28
N LEU A 476 2.85 -5.24 30.18
CA LEU A 476 2.91 -3.77 30.23
C LEU A 476 1.54 -3.13 30.55
N MET A 477 0.44 -3.75 30.13
CA MET A 477 -0.95 -3.25 30.28
C MET A 477 -1.69 -3.83 31.48
N ALA A 478 -1.19 -4.93 32.06
CA ALA A 478 -1.75 -5.62 33.21
C ALA A 478 -1.44 -4.88 34.53
N VAL A 479 -2.03 -3.69 34.69
CA VAL A 479 -1.89 -2.86 35.88
C VAL A 479 -3.26 -2.40 36.39
N PRO A 480 -3.42 -2.18 37.71
CA PRO A 480 -4.60 -1.55 38.25
C PRO A 480 -4.83 -0.18 37.61
N VAL A 481 -6.09 0.10 37.27
CA VAL A 481 -6.51 1.41 36.75
C VAL A 481 -7.34 2.15 37.78
N THR A 482 -7.31 3.47 37.73
CA THR A 482 -8.12 4.36 38.56
C THR A 482 -8.78 5.40 37.66
N PRO A 483 -10.10 5.62 37.75
CA PRO A 483 -10.75 6.68 36.99
C PRO A 483 -10.41 8.04 37.61
N VAL A 484 -10.05 9.00 36.76
CA VAL A 484 -9.87 10.42 37.12
C VAL A 484 -10.95 11.21 36.38
N ALA A 485 -11.75 11.99 37.11
CA ALA A 485 -12.78 12.83 36.50
C ALA A 485 -12.15 13.92 35.64
N THR A 486 -12.67 14.11 34.42
CA THR A 486 -12.32 15.24 33.54
C THR A 486 -13.58 15.92 33.02
N SER A 487 -13.44 17.10 32.41
CA SER A 487 -14.55 17.87 31.84
C SER A 487 -15.40 17.14 30.80
N VAL A 488 -14.88 16.09 30.16
CA VAL A 488 -15.58 15.31 29.11
C VAL A 488 -15.94 13.88 29.54
N GLY A 489 -15.63 13.52 30.80
CA GLY A 489 -15.90 12.19 31.35
C GLY A 489 -14.72 11.62 32.15
N PRO A 490 -14.90 10.47 32.82
CA PRO A 490 -13.82 9.82 33.54
C PRO A 490 -12.76 9.24 32.58
N VAL A 491 -11.49 9.48 32.90
CA VAL A 491 -10.33 8.92 32.19
C VAL A 491 -9.65 7.88 33.07
N GLU A 492 -9.49 6.65 32.56
CA GLU A 492 -8.75 5.60 33.28
C GLU A 492 -7.24 5.83 33.19
N VAL A 493 -6.58 5.92 34.35
CA VAL A 493 -5.11 5.99 34.46
C VAL A 493 -4.54 4.73 35.13
N PRO A 494 -3.38 4.22 34.69
CA PRO A 494 -2.58 4.73 33.59
C PRO A 494 -3.28 4.53 32.24
N VAL A 495 -3.18 5.55 31.38
CA VAL A 495 -3.68 5.46 30.00
C VAL A 495 -2.81 4.43 29.27
N ARG A 496 -3.46 3.46 28.65
CA ARG A 496 -2.82 2.30 28.00
C ARG A 496 -2.84 2.49 26.50
N TYR A 497 -1.65 2.52 25.89
CA TYR A 497 -1.41 2.65 24.46
C TYR A 497 -1.03 1.28 23.92
N TYR A 498 -1.99 0.61 23.28
CA TYR A 498 -1.86 -0.75 22.77
C TYR A 498 -1.21 -0.79 21.40
N ASP A 499 -1.49 0.25 20.61
CA ASP A 499 -0.89 0.43 19.29
C ASP A 499 -0.74 1.91 18.96
N SER A 500 0.48 2.33 18.65
CA SER A 500 0.78 3.66 18.15
C SER A 500 2.05 3.67 17.30
N SER A 501 2.19 4.71 16.50
CA SER A 501 3.48 5.12 15.91
C SER A 501 3.98 6.35 16.65
N ALA A 502 5.29 6.41 16.92
CA ALA A 502 5.92 7.54 17.61
C ALA A 502 7.13 8.05 16.83
N VAL A 503 7.23 9.37 16.69
CA VAL A 503 8.41 10.04 16.16
C VAL A 503 8.79 11.20 17.07
N VAL A 504 10.04 11.25 17.50
CA VAL A 504 10.58 12.35 18.31
C VAL A 504 11.74 12.98 17.53
N ALA A 505 11.49 14.16 16.97
CA ALA A 505 12.47 14.95 16.23
C ALA A 505 13.16 15.94 17.17
N VAL A 506 14.48 15.84 17.31
CA VAL A 506 15.27 16.68 18.22
C VAL A 506 15.96 17.79 17.44
N PHE A 507 15.81 19.03 17.90
CA PHE A 507 16.38 20.24 17.33
C PHE A 507 17.32 20.94 18.32
N ALA A 508 18.29 21.69 17.80
CA ALA A 508 19.23 22.48 18.59
C ALA A 508 18.96 23.98 18.39
N VAL A 509 18.44 24.65 19.41
CA VAL A 509 18.02 26.07 19.38
C VAL A 509 18.94 26.96 20.20
N GLU A 510 18.93 28.26 19.93
CA GLU A 510 19.63 29.25 20.75
C GLU A 510 19.03 29.31 22.16
N ALA A 511 19.89 29.39 23.18
CA ALA A 511 19.47 29.33 24.59
C ALA A 511 18.47 30.42 24.97
N ASP A 512 18.66 31.64 24.45
CA ASP A 512 17.80 32.78 24.75
C ASP A 512 16.37 32.60 24.20
N ARG A 513 16.25 31.95 23.03
CA ARG A 513 14.93 31.63 22.45
C ARG A 513 14.20 30.55 23.26
N ALA A 514 14.95 29.57 23.77
CA ALA A 514 14.36 28.50 24.59
C ALA A 514 13.95 28.99 25.99
N ALA A 515 14.69 29.96 26.56
CA ALA A 515 14.40 30.54 27.86
C ALA A 515 13.02 31.22 27.91
N GLY A 516 12.59 31.84 26.81
CA GLY A 516 11.26 32.45 26.69
C GLY A 516 10.11 31.44 26.85
N LEU A 517 10.30 30.18 26.49
CA LEU A 517 9.31 29.11 26.65
C LEU A 517 9.27 28.51 28.06
N LEU A 518 10.29 28.79 28.87
CA LEU A 518 10.42 28.31 30.26
C LEU A 518 10.23 29.46 31.27
N SER A 519 9.64 30.59 30.87
CA SER A 519 9.47 31.76 31.72
C SER A 519 8.68 31.45 33.00
N GLU A 520 7.65 30.61 32.90
CA GLU A 520 6.83 30.15 34.04
C GLU A 520 7.49 29.02 34.87
N THR A 521 8.58 28.44 34.34
CA THR A 521 9.36 27.36 34.95
C THR A 521 10.84 27.72 34.97
N SER A 522 11.16 28.98 35.29
CA SER A 522 12.52 29.54 35.24
C SER A 522 13.53 28.82 36.15
N TRP A 523 13.05 28.04 37.12
CA TRP A 523 13.84 27.17 37.99
C TRP A 523 14.29 25.86 37.31
N MET A 524 13.66 25.45 36.21
CA MET A 524 14.08 24.32 35.40
C MET A 524 15.27 24.70 34.53
N SER A 525 16.35 23.92 34.59
CA SER A 525 17.54 24.16 33.77
C SER A 525 17.42 23.43 32.42
N PRO A 526 17.38 24.12 31.27
CA PRO A 526 17.34 23.46 29.98
C PRO A 526 18.60 22.62 29.72
N SER A 527 18.43 21.49 29.05
CA SER A 527 19.51 20.61 28.61
C SER A 527 20.29 21.26 27.47
N ARG A 528 21.60 21.40 27.65
CA ARG A 528 22.49 22.08 26.71
C ARG A 528 23.49 21.12 26.08
N VAL A 529 23.73 21.29 24.78
CA VAL A 529 24.86 20.70 24.05
C VAL A 529 25.68 21.86 23.49
N GLY A 530 26.84 22.10 24.08
CA GLY A 530 27.60 23.33 23.85
C GLY A 530 26.78 24.57 24.26
N ARG A 531 26.56 25.49 23.33
CA ARG A 531 25.77 26.73 23.54
C ARG A 531 24.28 26.59 23.20
N ARG A 532 23.86 25.45 22.64
CA ARG A 532 22.49 25.22 22.15
C ARG A 532 21.67 24.44 23.15
N VAL A 533 20.37 24.72 23.21
CA VAL A 533 19.37 23.96 23.98
C VAL A 533 18.70 22.93 23.09
N LEU A 534 18.41 21.75 23.63
CA LEU A 534 17.70 20.71 22.89
C LEU A 534 16.18 20.85 23.06
N VAL A 535 15.47 20.83 21.95
CA VAL A 535 13.99 20.86 21.89
C VAL A 535 13.50 19.66 21.10
N ALA A 536 12.45 19.00 21.56
CA ALA A 536 11.82 17.88 20.88
C ALA A 536 10.45 18.30 20.33
N LEU A 537 10.23 18.03 19.04
CA LEU A 537 8.90 17.99 18.44
C LEU A 537 8.53 16.51 18.27
N SER A 538 7.53 16.07 19.00
CA SER A 538 7.04 14.70 18.98
C SER A 538 5.76 14.61 18.16
N ALA A 539 5.63 13.57 17.36
CA ALA A 539 4.46 13.26 16.57
C ALA A 539 4.03 11.83 16.89
N TYR A 540 2.76 11.66 17.27
CA TYR A 540 2.19 10.37 17.58
C TYR A 540 0.91 10.13 16.79
N GLU A 541 0.78 8.89 16.31
CA GLU A 541 -0.44 8.34 15.74
C GLU A 541 -0.92 7.26 16.70
N HIS A 542 -1.96 7.55 17.48
CA HIS A 542 -2.46 6.62 18.48
C HIS A 542 -3.69 5.88 17.95
N ARG A 543 -3.45 4.69 17.39
CA ARG A 543 -4.47 3.85 16.74
C ARG A 543 -5.33 3.08 17.74
N CYS A 544 -4.75 2.61 18.85
CA CYS A 544 -5.48 1.90 19.89
C CYS A 544 -5.02 2.32 21.29
N VAL A 545 -5.88 3.06 21.99
CA VAL A 545 -5.63 3.59 23.35
C VAL A 545 -6.89 3.48 24.18
N SER A 546 -6.76 3.32 25.50
CA SER A 546 -7.89 3.34 26.43
C SER A 546 -8.69 4.65 26.47
N LEU A 547 -8.16 5.72 25.87
CA LEU A 547 -8.83 7.03 25.71
C LEU A 547 -9.63 7.14 24.39
N GLY A 548 -9.58 6.12 23.54
CA GLY A 548 -9.97 6.23 22.14
C GLY A 548 -8.80 6.66 21.23
N PRO A 549 -8.92 6.45 19.91
CA PRO A 549 -7.87 6.79 18.94
C PRO A 549 -7.74 8.31 18.76
N TYR A 550 -6.50 8.80 18.65
CA TYR A 550 -6.22 10.22 18.39
C TYR A 550 -4.81 10.42 17.82
N ASN A 551 -4.57 11.58 17.21
CA ASN A 551 -3.22 11.99 16.82
C ASN A 551 -2.73 13.13 17.70
N GLU A 552 -1.42 13.19 17.92
CA GLU A 552 -0.79 14.19 18.77
C GLU A 552 0.45 14.81 18.09
N LEU A 553 0.57 16.13 18.17
CA LEU A 553 1.84 16.84 18.02
C LEU A 553 2.19 17.56 19.32
N SER A 554 3.38 17.35 19.85
CA SER A 554 3.82 17.99 21.09
C SER A 554 5.21 18.59 20.98
N LEU A 555 5.34 19.84 21.44
CA LEU A 555 6.59 20.57 21.56
C LEU A 555 7.04 20.55 23.02
N ALA A 556 8.31 20.18 23.24
CA ALA A 556 8.87 20.13 24.57
C ALA A 556 10.34 20.54 24.62
N VAL A 557 10.72 21.25 25.68
CA VAL A 557 12.12 21.59 25.97
C VAL A 557 12.71 20.49 26.84
N LEU A 558 13.89 19.97 26.49
CA LEU A 558 14.59 19.00 27.34
C LEU A 558 15.13 19.75 28.57
N VAL A 559 14.84 19.27 29.77
CA VAL A 559 15.24 19.88 31.04
C VAL A 559 16.05 18.90 31.88
N ASN A 560 17.00 19.45 32.65
CA ASN A 560 17.91 18.74 33.55
C ASN A 560 17.36 18.68 34.98
N ASP A 561 18.11 17.98 35.85
CA ASP A 561 17.85 17.76 37.28
C ASP A 561 17.24 18.98 37.98
N LEU A 562 15.99 18.83 38.43
CA LEU A 562 15.20 19.84 39.14
C LEU A 562 15.75 20.18 40.52
N TRP A 563 16.51 19.28 41.15
CA TRP A 563 17.01 19.43 42.52
C TRP A 563 18.51 19.73 42.59
N ARG A 564 19.30 19.33 41.57
CA ARG A 564 20.74 19.60 41.48
C ARG A 564 21.19 19.85 40.04
N PRO A 565 21.08 21.09 39.51
CA PRO A 565 21.49 21.40 38.15
C PRO A 565 23.01 21.23 37.99
N ARG A 566 23.43 20.11 37.42
CA ARG A 566 24.82 19.85 37.01
C ARG A 566 24.83 19.38 35.56
N ALA A 567 25.91 19.68 34.84
CA ALA A 567 26.16 19.12 33.52
C ALA A 567 26.46 17.62 33.64
N HIS A 568 25.43 16.80 33.60
CA HIS A 568 25.55 15.34 33.52
C HIS A 568 25.60 14.90 32.06
N ASP A 569 26.24 13.75 31.81
CA ASP A 569 26.19 13.10 30.50
C ASP A 569 24.74 12.70 30.19
N VAL A 570 24.14 13.40 29.23
CA VAL A 570 22.76 13.20 28.77
C VAL A 570 22.53 11.74 28.40
N LEU A 571 23.52 11.07 27.80
CA LEU A 571 23.41 9.67 27.39
C LEU A 571 23.30 8.74 28.61
N ARG A 572 24.05 9.03 29.68
CA ARG A 572 24.03 8.23 30.91
C ARG A 572 22.73 8.40 31.70
N GLU A 573 22.14 9.59 31.71
CA GLU A 573 20.82 9.83 32.32
C GLU A 573 19.68 9.17 31.53
N LEU A 574 19.77 9.17 30.20
CA LEU A 574 18.78 8.53 29.33
C LEU A 574 18.69 7.01 29.57
N LEU A 575 19.78 6.36 29.99
CA LEU A 575 19.80 4.94 30.33
C LEU A 575 19.29 4.63 31.76
N ARG A 576 19.01 5.64 32.60
CA ARG A 576 18.42 5.43 33.94
C ARG A 576 16.94 5.10 33.86
N ARG A 577 16.42 4.34 34.84
CA ARG A 577 14.99 4.07 34.98
C ARG A 577 14.21 5.39 35.17
N ALA A 578 13.02 5.50 34.58
CA ALA A 578 12.27 6.76 34.58
C ALA A 578 11.87 7.25 35.97
N ASP A 579 11.66 6.36 36.95
CA ASP A 579 11.38 6.71 38.35
C ASP A 579 12.55 7.46 39.02
N THR A 580 13.79 7.10 38.68
CA THR A 580 15.02 7.71 39.22
C THR A 580 15.62 8.78 38.31
N ARG A 581 15.07 8.96 37.11
CA ARG A 581 15.60 9.88 36.11
C ARG A 581 15.35 11.34 36.50
N ARG A 582 16.41 12.13 36.38
CA ARG A 582 16.42 13.54 36.76
C ARG A 582 16.25 14.47 35.58
N THR A 583 16.44 13.97 34.36
CA THR A 583 16.14 14.67 33.11
C THR A 583 14.74 14.33 32.62
N GLY A 584 14.11 15.25 31.89
CA GLY A 584 12.81 15.03 31.28
C GLY A 584 12.50 16.06 30.20
N ARG A 585 11.24 16.08 29.75
CA ARG A 585 10.75 16.99 28.72
C ARG A 585 9.66 17.88 29.33
N GLN A 586 9.92 19.19 29.44
CA GLN A 586 8.89 20.16 29.80
C GLN A 586 8.05 20.43 28.56
N VAL A 587 6.80 20.00 28.57
CA VAL A 587 5.88 20.17 27.46
C VAL A 587 5.34 21.59 27.47
N THR A 588 5.46 22.29 26.35
CA THR A 588 5.12 23.72 26.23
C THR A 588 3.96 23.99 25.28
N ALA A 589 3.66 23.05 24.37
CA ALA A 589 2.46 23.05 23.54
C ALA A 589 2.12 21.61 23.10
N VAL A 590 0.83 21.29 23.04
CA VAL A 590 0.32 20.03 22.50
C VAL A 590 -0.87 20.34 21.59
N ALA A 591 -0.97 19.67 20.45
CA ALA A 591 -2.15 19.68 19.58
C ALA A 591 -2.68 18.25 19.44
N VAL A 592 -3.99 18.06 19.65
CA VAL A 592 -4.66 16.75 19.62
C VAL A 592 -5.96 16.79 18.84
N THR A 593 -6.42 15.63 18.34
CA THR A 593 -7.62 15.53 17.50
C THR A 593 -8.94 15.38 18.28
N THR A 594 -8.91 14.82 19.49
CA THR A 594 -10.12 14.48 20.26
C THR A 594 -10.26 15.32 21.52
N ALA A 595 -11.50 15.52 21.98
CA ALA A 595 -11.79 16.30 23.18
C ALA A 595 -11.32 15.55 24.44
N GLU A 596 -11.42 14.23 24.43
CA GLU A 596 -10.96 13.31 25.47
C GLU A 596 -9.45 13.41 25.66
N ALA A 597 -8.69 13.46 24.57
CA ALA A 597 -7.23 13.65 24.65
C ALA A 597 -6.86 15.06 25.13
N GLU A 598 -7.61 16.10 24.73
CA GLU A 598 -7.37 17.47 25.18
C GLU A 598 -7.61 17.61 26.69
N ALA A 599 -8.74 17.09 27.18
CA ALA A 599 -9.10 17.09 28.60
C ALA A 599 -8.07 16.30 29.43
N ALA A 600 -7.69 15.10 28.98
CA ALA A 600 -6.64 14.31 29.65
C ALA A 600 -5.30 15.08 29.70
N ALA A 601 -4.90 15.72 28.59
CA ALA A 601 -3.68 16.50 28.55
C ALA A 601 -3.67 17.68 29.52
N ARG A 602 -4.75 18.47 29.56
CA ARG A 602 -4.85 19.65 30.43
C ARG A 602 -5.05 19.28 31.90
N GLU A 603 -5.99 18.39 32.19
CA GLU A 603 -6.49 18.16 33.54
C GLU A 603 -5.73 17.05 34.27
N VAL A 604 -5.28 16.01 33.57
CA VAL A 604 -4.56 14.87 34.18
C VAL A 604 -3.05 15.07 34.15
N TRP A 605 -2.52 15.73 33.11
CA TRP A 605 -1.07 15.92 32.93
C TRP A 605 -0.59 17.37 33.01
N GLY A 606 -1.49 18.36 33.08
CA GLY A 606 -1.11 19.77 33.16
C GLY A 606 -0.43 20.29 31.88
N GLN A 607 -0.73 19.73 30.72
CA GLN A 607 -0.09 20.09 29.47
C GLN A 607 -0.98 21.07 28.69
N PRO A 608 -0.39 22.15 28.11
CA PRO A 608 -1.14 23.14 27.36
C PRO A 608 -1.53 22.57 25.99
N ALA A 609 -2.60 21.77 25.97
CA ALA A 609 -3.15 21.17 24.77
C ALA A 609 -4.16 22.09 24.07
N THR A 610 -4.27 22.01 22.75
CA THR A 610 -5.32 22.62 21.93
C THR A 610 -5.92 21.56 21.00
N ARG A 611 -7.22 21.64 20.74
CA ARG A 611 -7.85 20.81 19.71
C ARG A 611 -7.52 21.33 18.33
N ALA A 612 -7.09 20.44 17.44
CA ALA A 612 -6.76 20.76 16.06
C ALA A 612 -6.82 19.52 15.16
N SER A 613 -6.84 19.74 13.84
CA SER A 613 -6.66 18.64 12.89
C SER A 613 -5.18 18.26 12.85
N VAL A 614 -4.87 17.02 13.24
CA VAL A 614 -3.50 16.48 13.26
C VAL A 614 -3.46 15.19 12.45
N ASP A 615 -2.61 15.15 11.43
CA ASP A 615 -2.37 13.98 10.56
C ASP A 615 -0.92 13.53 10.74
N VAL A 616 -0.69 12.41 11.45
CA VAL A 616 0.63 11.82 11.64
C VAL A 616 0.67 10.46 10.97
N ARG A 617 1.64 10.26 10.08
CA ARG A 617 1.94 8.96 9.48
C ARG A 617 3.44 8.71 9.48
N LEU A 618 3.81 7.50 9.90
CA LEU A 618 5.15 6.98 9.76
C LEU A 618 5.07 5.68 8.95
N ALA A 619 5.52 5.74 7.69
CA ALA A 619 5.55 4.58 6.80
C ALA A 619 6.99 4.34 6.34
N ALA A 620 7.50 3.12 6.56
CA ALA A 620 8.89 2.74 6.31
C ALA A 620 9.91 3.62 7.05
N ASN A 621 10.45 4.64 6.37
CA ASN A 621 11.33 5.68 6.88
C ASN A 621 10.84 7.07 6.46
N ARG A 622 9.61 7.23 5.99
CA ARG A 622 9.04 8.53 5.62
C ARG A 622 8.07 9.00 6.69
N LEU A 623 8.27 10.23 7.14
CA LEU A 623 7.40 10.92 8.08
C LEU A 623 6.52 11.90 7.33
N HIS A 624 5.23 11.87 7.65
CA HIS A 624 4.28 12.92 7.31
C HIS A 624 3.50 13.32 8.57
N ALA A 625 3.87 14.45 9.17
CA ALA A 625 3.16 15.01 10.32
C ALA A 625 2.68 16.43 9.96
N VAL A 626 1.37 16.65 9.95
CA VAL A 626 0.74 17.92 9.56
C VAL A 626 -0.28 18.35 10.60
N LEU A 627 -0.23 19.64 10.96
CA LEU A 627 -1.18 20.35 11.79
C LEU A 627 -1.99 21.30 10.91
N ALA A 628 -3.30 21.28 11.04
CA ALA A 628 -4.24 22.17 10.36
C ALA A 628 -5.29 22.68 11.36
N PRO A 629 -6.00 23.79 11.07
CA PRO A 629 -7.12 24.23 11.88
C PRO A 629 -8.19 23.13 11.93
N GLU A 630 -8.96 23.10 13.01
CA GLU A 630 -10.18 22.29 13.05
C GLU A 630 -11.13 22.74 11.92
N GLY A 631 -11.68 21.78 11.16
CA GLY A 631 -12.55 22.08 10.03
C GLY A 631 -13.83 22.77 10.47
N GLY A 632 -14.37 23.66 9.63
CA GLY A 632 -15.72 24.21 9.82
C GLY A 632 -16.81 23.13 9.66
N PRO A 633 -18.09 23.48 9.87
CA PRO A 633 -19.22 22.54 9.81
C PRO A 633 -19.38 21.78 8.47
N ASP A 634 -18.69 22.21 7.41
CA ASP A 634 -18.67 21.56 6.09
C ASP A 634 -17.64 20.41 5.96
N GLY A 635 -16.91 20.06 7.03
CA GLY A 635 -16.02 18.89 7.08
C GLY A 635 -14.73 18.99 6.26
N VAL A 636 -14.45 20.13 5.61
CA VAL A 636 -13.21 20.36 4.86
C VAL A 636 -12.11 20.87 5.81
N PRO A 637 -10.97 20.18 5.95
CA PRO A 637 -9.85 20.65 6.77
C PRO A 637 -9.29 21.97 6.22
N GLY A 638 -8.96 22.92 7.10
CA GLY A 638 -8.23 24.13 6.71
C GLY A 638 -6.84 23.80 6.16
N GLY A 639 -6.23 24.74 5.42
CA GLY A 639 -4.87 24.57 4.91
C GLY A 639 -3.84 24.29 6.02
N PRO A 640 -2.73 23.58 5.73
CA PRO A 640 -1.77 23.15 6.74
C PRO A 640 -1.09 24.36 7.39
N LEU A 641 -1.07 24.41 8.74
CA LEU A 641 -0.40 25.45 9.53
C LEU A 641 1.06 25.10 9.82
N LEU A 642 1.33 23.82 10.08
CA LEU A 642 2.67 23.29 10.33
C LEU A 642 2.82 21.90 9.73
N ALA A 643 3.99 21.63 9.16
CA ALA A 643 4.31 20.35 8.55
C ALA A 643 5.74 19.93 8.91
N LEU A 644 5.88 18.74 9.50
CA LEU A 644 7.13 18.02 9.68
C LEU A 644 7.12 16.81 8.74
N THR A 645 7.77 16.95 7.58
CA THR A 645 7.68 15.95 6.50
C THR A 645 9.04 15.62 5.91
N GLY A 646 9.21 14.38 5.45
CA GLY A 646 10.37 13.94 4.68
C GLY A 646 10.87 12.54 5.03
N ASP A 647 12.04 12.20 4.51
CA ASP A 647 12.69 10.91 4.72
C ASP A 647 13.59 10.94 5.97
N LEU A 648 13.47 9.95 6.83
CA LEU A 648 14.27 9.76 8.04
C LEU A 648 15.66 9.19 7.72
N GLY A 649 15.83 8.55 6.57
CA GLY A 649 17.08 7.93 6.15
C GLY A 649 17.44 6.66 6.95
N PRO A 650 18.68 6.16 6.81
CA PRO A 650 19.13 4.95 7.49
C PRO A 650 19.07 5.09 9.01
N TYR A 651 18.91 3.97 9.72
CA TYR A 651 18.81 3.96 11.17
C TYR A 651 19.68 2.89 11.83
N ALA A 652 20.00 3.14 13.09
CA ALA A 652 20.52 2.13 14.02
C ALA A 652 19.39 1.72 15.00
N PRO A 653 19.29 0.44 15.38
CA PRO A 653 18.42 0.03 16.48
C PRO A 653 18.80 0.77 17.76
N ALA A 654 17.79 1.23 18.51
CA ALA A 654 17.95 1.91 19.79
C ALA A 654 17.06 1.25 20.86
N PRO A 655 17.48 1.20 22.13
CA PRO A 655 16.59 0.77 23.20
C PRO A 655 15.43 1.76 23.33
N HIS A 656 14.24 1.24 23.64
CA HIS A 656 13.15 2.11 24.09
C HIS A 656 13.50 2.65 25.47
N LEU A 657 13.30 3.95 25.63
CA LEU A 657 13.57 4.65 26.87
C LEU A 657 12.25 5.19 27.39
N ASP A 658 11.88 4.77 28.60
CA ASP A 658 10.78 5.39 29.34
C ASP A 658 10.94 6.91 29.32
N SER A 659 9.83 7.65 29.23
CA SER A 659 9.84 9.10 29.16
C SER A 659 9.34 9.73 30.45
N VAL A 660 9.98 10.83 30.85
CA VAL A 660 9.51 11.72 31.92
C VAL A 660 9.03 13.00 31.25
N LEU A 661 7.75 13.32 31.42
CA LEU A 661 7.12 14.53 30.89
C LEU A 661 6.67 15.41 32.04
N TYR A 662 6.95 16.70 31.93
CA TYR A 662 6.50 17.72 32.87
C TYR A 662 5.42 18.58 32.24
N GLY A 663 4.38 18.85 33.02
CA GLY A 663 3.31 19.81 32.75
C GLY A 663 3.13 20.75 33.94
N ARG A 664 2.31 21.78 33.79
CA ARG A 664 2.03 22.80 34.79
C ARG A 664 0.54 23.10 34.85
N THR A 665 -0.01 23.04 36.05
CA THR A 665 -1.32 23.60 36.38
C THR A 665 -1.14 24.94 37.09
N ALA A 666 -2.24 25.63 37.41
CA ALA A 666 -2.18 26.86 38.22
C ALA A 666 -1.45 26.64 39.55
N ASP A 667 -1.62 25.45 40.14
CA ASP A 667 -1.20 25.17 41.52
C ASP A 667 0.13 24.40 41.61
N ALA A 668 0.47 23.57 40.61
CA ALA A 668 1.62 22.67 40.71
C ALA A 668 2.27 22.36 39.36
N THR A 669 3.53 21.90 39.43
CA THR A 669 4.19 21.21 38.30
C THR A 669 3.91 19.72 38.44
N LEU A 670 3.36 19.12 37.38
CA LEU A 670 3.01 17.71 37.33
C LEU A 670 4.10 16.94 36.61
N ARG A 671 4.58 15.86 37.23
CA ARG A 671 5.51 14.89 36.64
C ARG A 671 4.74 13.65 36.24
N SER A 672 4.71 13.33 34.95
CA SER A 672 4.12 12.10 34.42
C SER A 672 5.21 11.17 33.88
N MET A 673 5.05 9.88 34.15
CA MET A 673 5.95 8.83 33.64
C MET A 673 5.24 8.05 32.55
N VAL A 674 5.94 7.84 31.45
CA VAL A 674 5.51 7.02 30.33
C VAL A 674 6.45 5.83 30.26
N HIS A 675 5.92 4.65 30.55
CA HIS A 675 6.65 3.40 30.36
C HIS A 675 6.48 2.95 28.93
N CYS A 676 7.58 2.77 28.21
CA CYS A 676 7.59 2.54 26.77
C CYS A 676 8.12 1.14 26.44
N GLU A 677 7.53 0.48 25.46
CA GLU A 677 7.99 -0.79 24.91
C GLU A 677 7.85 -0.80 23.39
N GLY A 678 8.77 -1.49 22.72
CA GLY A 678 8.75 -1.67 21.27
C GLY A 678 10.15 -1.77 20.68
N ARG A 679 10.27 -1.49 19.38
CA ARG A 679 11.55 -1.36 18.66
C ARG A 679 11.78 0.09 18.26
N GLN A 680 12.73 0.77 18.90
CA GLN A 680 13.08 2.15 18.59
C GLN A 680 14.22 2.18 17.56
N ARG A 681 14.20 3.18 16.69
CA ARG A 681 15.17 3.42 15.63
C ARG A 681 15.76 4.81 15.84
N PHE A 682 17.09 4.92 15.76
CA PHE A 682 17.80 6.19 15.82
C PHE A 682 18.32 6.58 14.44
N HIS A 683 17.98 7.80 14.02
CA HIS A 683 18.38 8.40 12.75
C HIS A 683 19.29 9.60 13.01
N ALA A 684 20.57 9.50 12.62
CA ALA A 684 21.60 10.48 12.96
C ALA A 684 21.61 11.73 12.04
N ALA A 685 20.89 11.73 10.92
CA ALA A 685 20.83 12.85 9.97
C ALA A 685 19.58 12.76 9.06
N PRO A 686 18.37 12.92 9.61
CA PRO A 686 17.14 12.80 8.84
C PRO A 686 17.02 13.92 7.79
N ARG A 687 16.42 13.60 6.64
CA ARG A 687 16.08 14.54 5.56
C ARG A 687 14.69 15.16 5.73
N VAL A 688 14.11 15.03 6.93
CA VAL A 688 12.86 15.66 7.33
C VAL A 688 13.05 17.17 7.47
N ARG A 689 12.03 17.93 7.09
CA ARG A 689 12.00 19.39 7.22
C ARG A 689 10.74 19.84 7.93
N LEU A 690 10.91 20.78 8.85
CA LEU A 690 9.82 21.49 9.51
C LEU A 690 9.48 22.75 8.71
N ARG A 691 8.20 23.01 8.48
CA ARG A 691 7.70 24.21 7.78
C ARG A 691 6.48 24.76 8.50
N CYS A 692 6.38 26.08 8.60
CA CYS A 692 5.21 26.79 9.12
C CYS A 692 4.56 27.62 8.00
N ALA A 693 3.23 27.54 7.86
CA ALA A 693 2.53 28.29 6.82
C ALA A 693 2.37 29.77 7.17
N PRO A 694 2.46 30.70 6.21
CA PRO A 694 2.21 32.13 6.45
C PRO A 694 0.73 32.39 6.78
N GLY A 695 0.45 33.52 7.44
CA GLY A 695 -0.93 33.97 7.71
C GLY A 695 -1.34 33.99 9.18
N ALA A 696 -2.49 34.63 9.47
CA ALA A 696 -2.99 34.92 10.82
C ALA A 696 -3.35 33.65 11.62
N ALA A 697 -4.03 32.68 10.99
CA ALA A 697 -4.38 31.41 11.65
C ALA A 697 -3.15 30.64 12.18
N ALA A 698 -2.02 30.70 11.45
CA ALA A 698 -0.76 30.09 11.88
C ALA A 698 -0.06 30.90 13.01
N VAL A 699 -0.42 32.16 13.23
CA VAL A 699 0.09 32.99 14.35
C VAL A 699 -0.73 32.74 15.62
N GLU A 700 -2.01 32.42 15.46
CA GLU A 700 -2.94 32.15 16.55
C GLU A 700 -2.75 30.77 17.19
N GLU A 701 -2.30 29.77 16.43
CA GLU A 701 -2.04 28.41 16.95
C GLU A 701 -0.80 28.36 17.87
N PRO A 702 -0.93 28.01 19.17
CA PRO A 702 0.19 27.96 20.11
C PRO A 702 1.44 27.17 19.68
N LEU A 703 1.29 25.97 19.11
CA LEU A 703 2.44 25.13 18.73
C LEU A 703 3.23 25.81 17.60
N VAL A 704 2.53 26.34 16.60
CA VAL A 704 3.15 27.05 15.45
C VAL A 704 3.86 28.32 15.91
N ARG A 705 3.24 29.09 16.80
CA ARG A 705 3.84 30.30 17.39
C ARG A 705 5.15 30.00 18.10
N GLN A 706 5.18 28.96 18.93
CA GLN A 706 6.39 28.57 19.68
C GLN A 706 7.48 28.04 18.75
N VAL A 707 7.14 27.23 17.74
CA VAL A 707 8.09 26.75 16.71
C VAL A 707 8.76 27.93 15.98
N ARG A 708 7.99 28.98 15.65
CA ARG A 708 8.53 30.21 15.07
C ARG A 708 9.41 31.00 16.02
N ALA A 709 9.00 31.14 17.29
CA ALA A 709 9.79 31.83 18.31
C ALA A 709 11.16 31.18 18.52
N LEU A 710 11.25 29.86 18.38
CA LEU A 710 12.50 29.10 18.39
C LEU A 710 13.32 29.25 17.10
N GLY A 711 12.72 29.76 16.03
CA GLY A 711 13.30 29.88 14.68
C GLY A 711 13.56 28.53 14.03
N LEU A 712 12.62 27.60 14.19
CA LEU A 712 12.68 26.26 13.61
C LEU A 712 11.96 26.14 12.26
N ASP A 713 11.38 27.24 11.74
CA ASP A 713 10.78 27.23 10.40
C ASP A 713 11.84 27.00 9.32
N GLY A 714 11.60 26.01 8.46
CA GLY A 714 12.56 25.52 7.47
C GLY A 714 13.68 24.65 8.03
N ALA A 715 13.77 24.46 9.36
CA ALA A 715 14.85 23.72 10.00
C ALA A 715 14.77 22.21 9.77
N ARG A 716 15.92 21.54 9.93
CA ARG A 716 16.04 20.08 9.97
C ARG A 716 16.37 19.63 11.39
N PRO A 717 15.82 18.50 11.85
CA PRO A 717 16.20 17.95 13.13
C PRO A 717 17.65 17.47 13.12
N LEU A 718 18.32 17.57 14.26
CA LEU A 718 19.66 17.02 14.49
C LEU A 718 19.62 15.49 14.39
N CYS A 719 18.62 14.89 15.04
CA CYS A 719 18.37 13.46 14.99
C CYS A 719 16.87 13.19 15.18
N VAL A 720 16.44 12.00 14.79
CA VAL A 720 15.09 11.51 15.01
C VAL A 720 15.14 10.15 15.69
N LEU A 721 14.31 9.98 16.72
CA LEU A 721 13.92 8.67 17.24
C LEU A 721 12.57 8.31 16.62
N SER A 722 12.49 7.15 15.98
CA SER A 722 11.22 6.65 15.43
C SER A 722 10.89 5.27 16.01
N ALA A 723 9.62 5.02 16.24
CA ALA A 723 9.10 3.73 16.64
C ALA A 723 7.80 3.49 15.86
N PRO A 724 7.84 2.72 14.75
CA PRO A 724 6.64 2.31 14.02
C PRO A 724 5.72 1.41 14.85
N GLU A 725 6.27 0.83 15.90
CA GLU A 725 5.57 0.04 16.91
C GLU A 725 5.93 0.61 18.27
N TYR A 726 4.95 1.28 18.87
CA TYR A 726 5.07 1.91 20.15
C TYR A 726 3.91 1.45 21.02
N ARG A 727 4.25 0.75 22.11
CA ARG A 727 3.33 0.45 23.21
C ARG A 727 3.76 1.26 24.40
N ALA A 728 2.80 1.77 25.14
CA ALA A 728 3.12 2.51 26.34
C ALA A 728 2.01 2.46 27.38
N ARG A 729 2.36 2.78 28.61
CA ARG A 729 1.39 3.21 29.62
C ARG A 729 1.83 4.52 30.24
N ARG A 730 0.88 5.43 30.46
CA ARG A 730 1.15 6.74 31.03
C ARG A 730 0.33 6.94 32.30
N GLY A 731 1.02 7.09 33.43
CA GLY A 731 0.38 7.38 34.71
C GLY A 731 -0.21 8.80 34.78
N ALA A 732 -1.00 9.06 35.81
CA ALA A 732 -1.42 10.42 36.15
C ALA A 732 -0.21 11.33 36.47
N GLY A 733 -0.39 12.64 36.32
CA GLY A 733 0.60 13.61 36.75
C GLY A 733 0.74 13.62 38.27
N ALA A 734 1.93 13.34 38.79
CA ALA A 734 2.24 13.48 40.21
C ALA A 734 2.69 14.92 40.49
N PRO A 735 2.07 15.64 41.45
CA PRO A 735 2.52 16.99 41.80
C PRO A 735 3.89 16.92 42.44
N LEU A 736 4.82 17.75 41.96
CA LEU A 736 6.12 17.90 42.59
C LEU A 736 6.01 18.87 43.78
N PRO A 737 6.41 18.46 45.00
CA PRO A 737 6.54 19.38 46.10
C PRO A 737 7.63 20.38 45.76
N ARG A 738 7.35 21.66 45.99
CA ARG A 738 8.36 22.71 45.87
C ARG A 738 9.47 22.51 46.88
#